data_AF-A0A9W5Y0J0-F1
#
_entry.id   AF-A0A9W5Y0J0-F1
#
_cell.length_a   1.000
_cell.length_b   1.000
_cell.length_c   1.000
_cell.angle_alpha   90.00
_cell.angle_beta   90.00
_cell.angle_gamma   90.00
#
_symmetry.space_group_name_H-M   'P 1'
#
loop_
_entity.id
_entity.type
_entity.pdbx_description
1 polymer ?
#
loop_
_entity_poly.entity_id
_entity_poly.type
_entity_poly.pdbx_seq_one_letter_code
_entity_poly.pdbx_strand_id
1 'polypeptide(L)'
;MKLKTIDDLFNKRIYRIPSYQRGYAWANDSKNFLGQLSDIWDDILNIMDGWHYTGLITLMSSPLSDIALDDRWLLDYNFEQYYIVDGQQRLTTLLILIQVLLERAEEENISLSLMRSNEEIKEKYLINSKNTTPTFIFGYSNDNPSDKYFKRNILKVRGLIVDDSEESYYTENLRKAKEYFNNVVGKYIEEKADKSTSIQKLLSDIFNKVTNRLRFNEYILDEELNEYVVFETMNNRGKQLSELEKLKNRLMFLSTKLRNCSENEKEILRRDINTVWITIYKELGKNKSKPLDDEDFIRNHWIMYFGYDRKESNSYSRYLFDEMFTINNVYNDKLKLEDMRKYISSLQESAVVWSVVNNPQYYKTNNFSDLEVKLGLEKLHRVGIKASFKPAIMAALNYCDNEFIIKLLNLLEDFAFKIFDVSNRQSNTGDSKIYRHAFRIHSDHNSKENLDEAKESILRDIQEHIDYYFNIDHFKLKIKELFEKQSNGYYDWSGIRYFLYEYDEYLRNANNVTERSMKLDWRVFLEERSSIEHIFPQSGKEKSLGKWMQFNHLTDEQKARCCGSLGNLLGISNPKNSALNNDSFEEKKDQGIKGEAYMNRGYKFGSYSERIVAEYDNWTPETIFQRGIDMLDFLWKKLGIDQVEPLTIEDKKILLGLEFLNSKDIISEFMFDESLLEDSNSKEVNNIKSKGLEETDDLENKLREILMTQLTDGMYDNMNELAEYSEIQRFAMLKDITPEELLKEWGYKKRTNYKYCFDKAAAKKLIEEYNISYAELGRWLGYDEKSNSRALVRAKINGKRSESGAWTNHVLTAEENTLLHSMIIKHETEYEGDNFSLKIISNGNDICILFLCEDTIKCFFELPEDLKAALKEKDYYKFTSFDIDVLRTGKVETYLGKRLFRAEKNVGSRMKELGIDKAEEYFRYLGFDGALNGNQETDSIIRETLSKYLDTENIIYLPVNSEDYQRLNIRANREGYTLDEFAAYYGFIRRGRDSDNAKEKLIEKYKLELNENIVEGNKVYIPTASRLFYKLNGFCNNNNLKFNEFIKSLGFERIYV
;
A
#
# COMPACT_ATOMS: atom_id res chain seq x y z
N MET A 1 39.03 -26.00 9.48
CA MET A 1 39.43 -25.01 8.46
C MET A 1 39.90 -23.75 9.17
N LYS A 2 41.01 -23.14 8.71
CA LYS A 2 41.52 -21.87 9.27
C LYS A 2 40.83 -20.71 8.55
N LEU A 3 40.22 -19.79 9.29
CA LEU A 3 39.57 -18.61 8.74
C LEU A 3 40.60 -17.66 8.10
N LYS A 4 40.25 -17.09 6.94
CA LYS A 4 41.09 -16.20 6.13
C LYS A 4 40.65 -14.74 6.27
N THR A 5 41.59 -13.79 6.32
CA THR A 5 41.28 -12.36 6.15
C THR A 5 41.15 -11.97 4.69
N ILE A 6 40.71 -10.74 4.42
CA ILE A 6 40.85 -10.13 3.09
C ILE A 6 42.33 -10.05 2.67
N ASP A 7 43.23 -9.72 3.60
CA ASP A 7 44.68 -9.70 3.32
C ASP A 7 45.22 -11.08 2.90
N ASP A 8 44.72 -12.17 3.52
CA ASP A 8 45.05 -13.55 3.18
C ASP A 8 44.47 -13.96 1.82
N LEU A 9 43.22 -13.57 1.52
CA LEU A 9 42.53 -13.92 0.28
C LEU A 9 43.21 -13.26 -0.94
N PHE A 10 43.60 -12.00 -0.84
CA PHE A 10 44.25 -11.26 -1.94
C PHE A 10 45.78 -11.44 -2.00
N ASN A 11 46.34 -12.45 -1.32
CA ASN A 11 47.76 -12.73 -1.38
C ASN A 11 48.11 -13.56 -2.63
N LYS A 12 48.70 -12.93 -3.66
CA LYS A 12 49.07 -13.55 -4.94
C LYS A 12 47.93 -14.30 -5.65
N ARG A 13 46.72 -13.73 -5.59
CA ARG A 13 45.52 -14.34 -6.17
C ARG A 13 44.74 -13.34 -6.99
N ILE A 14 44.20 -13.81 -8.11
CA ILE A 14 43.37 -13.08 -9.04
C ILE A 14 41.96 -13.63 -8.98
N TYR A 15 40.98 -12.75 -8.91
CA TYR A 15 39.58 -13.13 -8.84
C TYR A 15 38.83 -12.67 -10.09
N ARG A 16 38.02 -13.59 -10.65
CA ARG A 16 37.14 -13.32 -11.78
C ARG A 16 35.71 -13.72 -11.44
N ILE A 17 34.75 -12.84 -11.70
CA ILE A 17 33.32 -13.13 -11.64
C ILE A 17 32.92 -13.82 -12.96
N PRO A 18 32.46 -15.08 -12.93
CA PRO A 18 32.04 -15.80 -14.14
C PRO A 18 30.82 -15.19 -14.82
N SER A 19 30.65 -15.44 -16.12
CA SER A 19 29.56 -14.85 -16.91
C SER A 19 28.14 -15.27 -16.48
N TYR A 20 27.97 -16.42 -15.83
CA TYR A 20 26.67 -16.87 -15.30
C TYR A 20 26.26 -16.15 -14.02
N GLN A 21 27.22 -15.57 -13.28
CA GLN A 21 26.88 -14.78 -12.10
C GLN A 21 26.14 -13.51 -12.50
N ARG A 22 25.24 -13.08 -11.61
CA ARG A 22 24.65 -11.74 -11.69
C ARG A 22 25.69 -10.66 -11.42
N GLY A 23 25.47 -9.47 -11.97
CA GLY A 23 26.24 -8.29 -11.62
C GLY A 23 26.00 -7.86 -10.16
N TYR A 24 26.57 -6.71 -9.79
CA TYR A 24 26.46 -6.21 -8.43
C TYR A 24 25.01 -5.81 -8.06
N ALA A 25 24.47 -6.42 -7.01
CA ALA A 25 23.05 -6.39 -6.66
C ALA A 25 22.76 -5.96 -5.21
N TRP A 26 23.78 -5.67 -4.40
CA TRP A 26 23.60 -5.10 -3.07
C TRP A 26 23.14 -3.64 -3.17
N ALA A 27 22.13 -3.29 -2.38
CA ALA A 27 21.53 -1.97 -2.35
C ALA A 27 20.95 -1.68 -0.96
N ASN A 28 20.79 -0.40 -0.63
CA ASN A 28 20.05 0.03 0.55
C ASN A 28 18.65 0.49 0.15
N ASP A 29 17.68 0.29 1.03
CA ASP A 29 16.36 0.90 0.88
C ASP A 29 16.51 2.42 0.97
N SER A 30 16.17 3.09 -0.12
CA SER A 30 16.15 4.55 -0.26
C SER A 30 15.32 5.27 0.82
N LYS A 31 14.37 4.59 1.46
CA LYS A 31 13.47 5.19 2.45
C LYS A 31 13.95 5.05 3.89
N ASN A 32 14.73 4.00 4.22
CA ASN A 32 15.03 3.65 5.61
C ASN A 32 16.53 3.48 5.92
N PHE A 33 17.42 3.66 4.94
CA PHE A 33 18.87 3.35 5.05
C PHE A 33 19.21 1.90 5.43
N LEU A 34 18.22 1.04 5.65
CA LEU A 34 18.36 -0.39 5.91
C LEU A 34 18.71 -1.12 4.61
N GLY A 35 19.73 -1.98 4.64
CA GLY A 35 20.10 -2.84 3.53
C GLY A 35 21.49 -3.44 3.68
N GLN A 36 21.94 -4.18 2.65
CA GLN A 36 23.18 -4.96 2.78
C GLN A 36 24.43 -4.09 2.98
N LEU A 37 24.42 -2.84 2.51
CA LEU A 37 25.54 -1.92 2.69
C LEU A 37 25.55 -1.30 4.09
N SER A 38 24.38 -1.09 4.72
CA SER A 38 24.33 -0.67 6.13
C SER A 38 24.76 -1.80 7.05
N ASP A 39 24.29 -3.02 6.79
CA ASP A 39 24.61 -4.18 7.63
C ASP A 39 26.12 -4.41 7.68
N ILE A 40 26.81 -4.43 6.52
CA ILE A 40 28.27 -4.62 6.48
C ILE A 40 29.03 -3.44 7.11
N TRP A 41 28.51 -2.22 6.99
CA TRP A 41 29.10 -1.04 7.61
C TRP A 41 28.99 -1.10 9.13
N ASP A 42 27.82 -1.44 9.64
CA ASP A 42 27.56 -1.62 11.07
C ASP A 42 28.38 -2.79 11.63
N ASP A 43 28.48 -3.90 10.90
CA ASP A 43 29.35 -5.04 11.25
C ASP A 43 30.81 -4.61 11.40
N ILE A 44 31.33 -3.78 10.48
CA ILE A 44 32.69 -3.25 10.55
C ILE A 44 32.86 -2.35 11.78
N LEU A 45 31.92 -1.43 12.03
CA LEU A 45 32.01 -0.49 13.15
C LEU A 45 31.92 -1.18 14.51
N ASN A 46 31.09 -2.23 14.62
CA ASN A 46 30.87 -2.99 15.86
C ASN A 46 32.05 -3.90 16.25
N ILE A 47 33.09 -4.00 15.41
CA ILE A 47 34.33 -4.69 15.79
C ILE A 47 35.09 -3.82 16.80
N MET A 48 34.93 -4.12 18.08
CA MET A 48 35.75 -3.53 19.16
C MET A 48 37.06 -4.31 19.32
N ASP A 49 36.95 -5.57 19.75
CA ASP A 49 38.07 -6.50 19.93
C ASP A 49 37.80 -7.81 19.17
N GLY A 50 38.86 -8.49 18.70
CA GLY A 50 38.74 -9.79 18.04
C GLY A 50 38.56 -9.71 16.52
N TRP A 51 37.54 -10.39 15.98
CA TRP A 51 37.25 -10.49 14.55
C TRP A 51 35.76 -10.77 14.31
N HIS A 52 35.26 -10.43 13.12
CA HIS A 52 33.88 -10.68 12.71
C HIS A 52 33.82 -11.77 11.63
N TYR A 53 32.85 -12.69 11.74
CA TYR A 53 32.64 -13.74 10.75
C TYR A 53 31.83 -13.25 9.56
N THR A 54 32.47 -13.12 8.41
CA THR A 54 31.88 -12.51 7.20
C THR A 54 31.41 -13.55 6.18
N GLY A 55 31.29 -14.82 6.59
CA GLY A 55 30.71 -15.91 5.80
C GLY A 55 31.70 -16.74 4.97
N LEU A 56 31.16 -17.56 4.06
CA LEU A 56 31.89 -18.47 3.18
C LEU A 56 32.23 -17.79 1.84
N ILE A 57 33.41 -18.02 1.30
CA ILE A 57 33.80 -17.70 -0.09
C ILE A 57 34.08 -19.03 -0.79
N THR A 58 33.35 -19.29 -1.87
CA THR A 58 33.55 -20.49 -2.69
C THR A 58 34.23 -20.12 -3.99
N LEU A 59 35.35 -20.79 -4.26
CA LEU A 59 36.24 -20.53 -5.39
C LEU A 59 36.34 -21.78 -6.27
N MET A 60 36.59 -21.59 -7.54
CA MET A 60 36.95 -22.65 -8.49
C MET A 60 38.22 -22.22 -9.23
N SER A 61 39.17 -23.13 -9.42
CA SER A 61 40.37 -22.86 -10.22
C SER A 61 39.95 -22.50 -11.64
N SER A 62 40.42 -21.37 -12.14
CA SER A 62 40.17 -20.97 -13.53
C SER A 62 41.20 -21.62 -14.45
N PRO A 63 40.78 -22.19 -15.60
CA PRO A 63 41.72 -22.66 -16.62
C PRO A 63 42.64 -21.54 -17.11
N LEU A 64 43.90 -21.87 -17.40
CA LEU A 64 44.89 -20.93 -17.95
C LEU A 64 44.46 -20.32 -19.30
N SER A 65 43.57 -20.99 -20.04
CA SER A 65 42.99 -20.50 -21.29
C SER A 65 42.15 -19.23 -21.11
N ASP A 66 41.58 -19.04 -19.92
CA ASP A 66 40.62 -17.98 -19.62
C ASP A 66 41.27 -16.76 -18.97
N ILE A 67 42.61 -16.76 -18.90
CA ILE A 67 43.42 -15.61 -18.51
C ILE A 67 43.64 -14.77 -19.76
N ALA A 68 43.19 -13.51 -19.72
CA ALA A 68 43.42 -12.54 -20.79
C ALA A 68 44.92 -12.53 -21.15
N LEU A 69 45.25 -12.46 -22.44
CA LEU A 69 46.64 -12.49 -22.91
C LEU A 69 47.54 -11.48 -22.19
N ASP A 70 46.99 -10.30 -21.90
CA ASP A 70 47.67 -9.21 -21.19
C ASP A 70 47.87 -9.46 -19.69
N ASP A 71 47.22 -10.46 -19.10
CA ASP A 71 47.29 -10.84 -17.69
C ASP A 71 48.21 -12.06 -17.46
N ARG A 72 48.65 -12.75 -18.53
CA ARG A 72 49.42 -14.00 -18.43
C ARG A 72 50.78 -13.84 -17.74
N TRP A 73 51.39 -12.66 -17.79
CA TRP A 73 52.65 -12.38 -17.09
C TRP A 73 52.53 -12.53 -15.57
N LEU A 74 51.33 -12.43 -14.98
CA LEU A 74 51.15 -12.66 -13.55
C LEU A 74 51.42 -14.13 -13.15
N LEU A 75 51.26 -15.07 -14.07
CA LEU A 75 51.62 -16.47 -13.87
C LEU A 75 53.13 -16.63 -13.65
N ASP A 76 53.95 -15.81 -14.32
CA ASP A 76 55.40 -15.80 -14.14
C ASP A 76 55.83 -15.28 -12.74
N TYR A 77 54.90 -14.68 -11.99
CA TYR A 77 55.09 -14.20 -10.61
C TYR A 77 54.37 -15.05 -9.54
N ASN A 78 53.95 -16.27 -9.90
CA ASN A 78 53.21 -17.23 -9.05
C ASN A 78 51.85 -16.69 -8.55
N PHE A 79 51.08 -16.01 -9.40
CA PHE A 79 49.67 -15.73 -9.11
C PHE A 79 48.76 -16.90 -9.50
N GLU A 80 47.75 -17.16 -8.69
CA GLU A 80 46.68 -18.13 -8.97
C GLU A 80 45.38 -17.42 -9.34
N GLN A 81 44.68 -17.86 -10.39
CA GLN A 81 43.38 -17.29 -10.79
C GLN A 81 42.22 -18.18 -10.34
N TYR A 82 41.23 -17.55 -9.72
CA TYR A 82 40.01 -18.20 -9.25
C TYR A 82 38.75 -17.54 -9.81
N TYR A 83 37.79 -18.37 -10.18
CA TYR A 83 36.40 -17.99 -10.36
C TYR A 83 35.68 -17.92 -9.03
N ILE A 84 34.97 -16.82 -8.79
CA ILE A 84 34.14 -16.67 -7.59
C ILE A 84 32.77 -17.29 -7.86
N VAL A 85 32.49 -18.44 -7.21
CA VAL A 85 31.20 -19.14 -7.31
C VAL A 85 30.21 -18.63 -6.27
N ASP A 86 30.69 -18.30 -5.07
CA ASP A 86 29.90 -17.60 -4.04
C ASP A 86 30.79 -16.60 -3.27
N GLY A 87 30.20 -15.48 -2.86
CA GLY A 87 30.88 -14.39 -2.16
C GLY A 87 31.20 -13.17 -3.04
N GLN A 88 30.83 -13.19 -4.32
CA GLN A 88 31.15 -12.10 -5.25
C GLN A 88 30.65 -10.72 -4.80
N GLN A 89 29.44 -10.64 -4.24
CA GLN A 89 28.85 -9.38 -3.79
C GLN A 89 29.65 -8.79 -2.62
N ARG A 90 29.95 -9.62 -1.59
CA ARG A 90 30.76 -9.25 -0.42
C ARG A 90 32.14 -8.74 -0.82
N LEU A 91 32.86 -9.48 -1.67
CA LEU A 91 34.19 -9.06 -2.13
C LEU A 91 34.12 -7.75 -2.92
N THR A 92 33.14 -7.59 -3.81
CA THR A 92 32.95 -6.35 -4.58
C THR A 92 32.72 -5.15 -3.66
N THR A 93 31.83 -5.28 -2.67
CA THR A 93 31.53 -4.22 -1.69
C THR A 93 32.76 -3.81 -0.89
N LEU A 94 33.54 -4.78 -0.40
CA LEU A 94 34.75 -4.49 0.37
C LEU A 94 35.83 -3.80 -0.47
N LEU A 95 35.95 -4.15 -1.75
CA LEU A 95 36.84 -3.44 -2.68
C LEU A 95 36.36 -2.01 -2.98
N ILE A 96 35.04 -1.79 -3.11
CA ILE A 96 34.48 -0.43 -3.23
C ILE A 96 34.84 0.40 -1.99
N LEU A 97 34.69 -0.18 -0.79
CA LEU A 97 35.04 0.51 0.46
C LEU A 97 36.54 0.81 0.53
N ILE A 98 37.42 -0.14 0.20
CA ILE A 98 38.88 0.09 0.15
C ILE A 98 39.22 1.23 -0.82
N GLN A 99 38.59 1.26 -1.99
CA GLN A 99 38.77 2.34 -2.96
C GLN A 99 38.31 3.70 -2.40
N VAL A 100 37.17 3.76 -1.71
CA VAL A 100 36.71 4.98 -1.04
C VAL A 100 37.70 5.44 0.04
N LEU A 101 38.22 4.53 0.86
CA LEU A 101 39.21 4.85 1.89
C LEU A 101 40.51 5.38 1.29
N LEU A 102 40.97 4.81 0.16
CA LEU A 102 42.15 5.30 -0.57
C LEU A 102 41.92 6.70 -1.14
N GLU A 103 40.75 6.97 -1.73
CA GLU A 103 40.40 8.30 -2.24
C GLU A 103 40.39 9.34 -1.13
N ARG A 104 39.79 9.03 0.03
CA ARG A 104 39.80 9.93 1.20
C ARG A 104 41.21 10.14 1.76
N ALA A 105 42.03 9.10 1.79
CA ALA A 105 43.40 9.20 2.25
C ALA A 105 44.28 10.06 1.32
N GLU A 106 44.03 10.01 0.01
CA GLU A 106 44.68 10.88 -0.98
C GLU A 106 44.24 12.34 -0.83
N GLU A 107 42.95 12.60 -0.66
CA GLU A 107 42.38 13.95 -0.41
C GLU A 107 42.98 14.61 0.84
N GLU A 108 43.16 13.83 1.91
CA GLU A 108 43.71 14.27 3.21
C GLU A 108 45.25 14.17 3.29
N ASN A 109 45.91 13.65 2.24
CA ASN A 109 47.35 13.41 2.17
C ASN A 109 47.91 12.57 3.35
N ILE A 110 47.26 11.45 3.65
CA ILE A 110 47.58 10.54 4.77
C ILE A 110 47.81 9.10 4.33
N SER A 111 48.58 8.34 5.11
CA SER A 111 48.77 6.91 4.89
C SER A 111 47.74 6.09 5.66
N LEU A 112 47.07 5.15 4.99
CA LEU A 112 46.13 4.21 5.61
C LEU A 112 46.81 3.14 6.46
N SER A 113 48.07 2.82 6.18
CA SER A 113 48.83 1.77 6.87
C SER A 113 50.20 2.27 7.31
N LEU A 114 50.69 1.75 8.43
CA LEU A 114 52.06 1.97 8.89
C LEU A 114 53.08 1.08 8.16
N MET A 115 52.62 0.00 7.52
CA MET A 115 53.48 -1.02 6.92
C MET A 115 53.52 -0.99 5.39
N ARG A 116 52.56 -0.33 4.74
CA ARG A 116 52.43 -0.29 3.27
C ARG A 116 52.06 1.12 2.83
N SER A 117 52.60 1.57 1.70
CA SER A 117 52.15 2.82 1.06
C SER A 117 50.75 2.66 0.46
N ASN A 118 50.08 3.77 0.19
CA ASN A 118 48.76 3.74 -0.45
C ASN A 118 48.83 3.13 -1.87
N GLU A 119 49.94 3.30 -2.58
CA GLU A 119 50.23 2.67 -3.87
C GLU A 119 50.37 1.15 -3.72
N GLU A 120 51.11 0.66 -2.73
CA GLU A 120 51.26 -0.78 -2.47
C GLU A 120 49.91 -1.43 -2.09
N ILE A 121 49.05 -0.71 -1.35
CA ILE A 121 47.68 -1.13 -1.06
C ILE A 121 46.87 -1.25 -2.36
N LYS A 122 46.97 -0.24 -3.23
CA LYS A 122 46.29 -0.22 -4.54
C LYS A 122 46.75 -1.38 -5.44
N GLU A 123 48.06 -1.66 -5.47
CA GLU A 123 48.64 -2.80 -6.20
C GLU A 123 48.16 -4.15 -5.70
N LYS A 124 48.01 -4.29 -4.37
CA LYS A 124 47.59 -5.56 -3.78
C LYS A 124 46.12 -5.88 -4.04
N TYR A 125 45.22 -4.89 -3.90
CA TYR A 125 43.77 -5.16 -3.89
C TYR A 125 43.07 -4.81 -5.20
N LEU A 126 43.60 -3.88 -5.99
CA LEU A 126 42.85 -3.25 -7.09
C LEU A 126 43.55 -3.43 -8.44
N ILE A 127 44.71 -2.77 -8.63
CA ILE A 127 45.37 -2.63 -9.94
C ILE A 127 46.88 -2.73 -9.79
N ASN A 128 47.50 -3.65 -10.52
CA ASN A 128 48.95 -3.79 -10.64
C ASN A 128 49.44 -3.15 -11.96
N SER A 129 50.25 -2.10 -11.86
CA SER A 129 50.65 -1.24 -13.00
C SER A 129 52.12 -1.39 -13.40
N LYS A 130 52.73 -2.56 -13.22
CA LYS A 130 54.16 -2.78 -13.53
C LYS A 130 54.51 -2.80 -15.03
N ASN A 131 53.52 -2.92 -15.93
CA ASN A 131 53.68 -2.92 -17.39
C ASN A 131 52.85 -1.82 -18.07
N THR A 132 52.99 -1.66 -19.39
CA THR A 132 52.26 -0.67 -20.22
C THR A 132 50.74 -0.84 -20.19
N THR A 133 50.22 -2.00 -19.78
CA THR A 133 48.80 -2.29 -19.54
C THR A 133 48.56 -2.59 -18.06
N PRO A 134 47.59 -1.93 -17.39
CA PRO A 134 47.27 -2.22 -16.00
C PRO A 134 46.51 -3.54 -15.88
N THR A 135 46.95 -4.41 -14.96
CA THR A 135 46.23 -5.65 -14.66
C THR A 135 45.36 -5.49 -13.42
N PHE A 136 44.12 -5.99 -13.50
CA PHE A 136 43.14 -5.92 -12.43
C PHE A 136 43.13 -7.20 -11.60
N ILE A 137 43.32 -7.07 -10.29
CA ILE A 137 43.34 -8.21 -9.35
C ILE A 137 41.92 -8.80 -9.18
N PHE A 138 40.90 -7.98 -9.40
CA PHE A 138 39.48 -8.35 -9.34
C PHE A 138 38.76 -7.81 -10.57
N GLY A 139 37.88 -8.61 -11.18
CA GLY A 139 37.07 -8.19 -12.33
C GLY A 139 36.13 -9.29 -12.80
N TYR A 140 35.49 -9.10 -13.94
CA TYR A 140 34.64 -10.11 -14.56
C TYR A 140 35.42 -10.94 -15.58
N SER A 141 34.99 -12.18 -15.83
CA SER A 141 35.67 -13.11 -16.74
C SER A 141 35.56 -12.71 -18.22
N ASN A 142 34.48 -12.02 -18.59
CA ASN A 142 34.24 -11.49 -19.92
C ASN A 142 34.04 -9.97 -19.84
N ASP A 143 34.44 -9.28 -20.92
CA ASP A 143 34.20 -7.85 -21.07
C ASP A 143 32.69 -7.58 -21.07
N ASN A 144 32.18 -7.10 -19.94
CA ASN A 144 30.77 -6.81 -19.72
C ASN A 144 30.63 -5.35 -19.25
N PRO A 145 29.45 -4.72 -19.43
CA PRO A 145 29.27 -3.32 -19.05
C PRO A 145 29.58 -3.03 -17.58
N SER A 146 29.35 -4.00 -16.68
CA SER A 146 29.65 -3.86 -15.25
C SER A 146 31.15 -3.86 -14.94
N ASP A 147 31.95 -4.62 -15.69
CA ASP A 147 33.42 -4.67 -15.57
C ASP A 147 34.05 -3.36 -16.03
N LYS A 148 33.66 -2.89 -17.21
CA LYS A 148 34.08 -1.57 -17.73
C LYS A 148 33.71 -0.46 -16.77
N TYR A 149 32.47 -0.48 -16.27
CA TYR A 149 31.99 0.50 -15.30
C TYR A 149 32.76 0.42 -13.98
N PHE A 150 33.01 -0.78 -13.46
CA PHE A 150 33.77 -0.98 -12.22
C PHE A 150 35.20 -0.42 -12.38
N LYS A 151 35.91 -0.82 -13.42
CA LYS A 151 37.29 -0.37 -13.69
C LYS A 151 37.38 1.15 -13.89
N ARG A 152 36.44 1.75 -14.62
CA ARG A 152 36.44 3.18 -14.94
C ARG A 152 35.91 4.05 -13.81
N ASN A 153 34.70 3.77 -13.31
CA ASN A 153 33.96 4.64 -12.39
C ASN A 153 34.23 4.32 -10.91
N ILE A 154 34.47 3.05 -10.58
CA ILE A 154 34.85 2.67 -9.21
C ILE A 154 36.34 2.87 -9.03
N LEU A 155 37.20 2.20 -9.80
CA LEU A 155 38.65 2.23 -9.65
C LEU A 155 39.36 3.46 -10.26
N LYS A 156 38.60 4.35 -10.92
CA LYS A 156 39.10 5.60 -11.55
C LYS A 156 40.19 5.39 -12.62
N VAL A 157 40.18 4.27 -13.36
CA VAL A 157 41.11 4.07 -14.48
C VAL A 157 40.70 4.92 -15.69
N ARG A 158 41.43 6.02 -15.92
CA ARG A 158 41.17 6.96 -17.02
C ARG A 158 42.09 6.69 -18.22
N GLY A 159 41.57 6.89 -19.44
CA GLY A 159 42.36 6.89 -20.68
C GLY A 159 42.66 5.52 -21.31
N LEU A 160 42.41 4.42 -20.60
CA LEU A 160 42.67 3.05 -21.10
C LEU A 160 41.39 2.26 -21.45
N ILE A 161 40.23 2.73 -20.98
CA ILE A 161 38.92 2.10 -21.19
C ILE A 161 38.01 3.14 -21.85
N VAL A 162 37.54 2.84 -23.07
CA VAL A 162 36.54 3.65 -23.77
C VAL A 162 35.24 3.65 -22.96
N ASP A 163 34.61 4.81 -22.81
CA ASP A 163 33.35 4.95 -22.07
C ASP A 163 32.16 4.51 -22.92
N ASP A 164 32.08 3.21 -23.20
CA ASP A 164 30.96 2.57 -23.86
C ASP A 164 30.16 1.67 -22.89
N SER A 165 30.42 1.78 -21.57
CA SER A 165 29.66 1.02 -20.59
C SER A 165 28.21 1.49 -20.60
N GLU A 166 27.35 0.71 -21.25
CA GLU A 166 25.92 0.99 -21.28
C GLU A 166 25.36 0.89 -19.86
N GLU A 167 24.63 1.94 -19.44
CA GLU A 167 24.04 1.99 -18.11
C GLU A 167 23.01 0.87 -17.92
N SER A 168 23.15 0.12 -16.84
CA SER A 168 22.32 -1.03 -16.48
C SER A 168 21.92 -0.98 -14.99
N TYR A 169 20.98 -1.86 -14.61
CA TYR A 169 20.59 -2.04 -13.21
C TYR A 169 21.81 -2.30 -12.28
N TYR A 170 22.77 -3.12 -12.71
CA TYR A 170 23.93 -3.48 -11.90
C TYR A 170 24.98 -2.36 -11.80
N THR A 171 25.22 -1.61 -12.88
CA THR A 171 26.13 -0.46 -12.84
C THR A 171 25.59 0.65 -11.96
N GLU A 172 24.27 0.81 -11.90
CA GLU A 172 23.62 1.76 -11.00
C GLU A 172 23.79 1.37 -9.53
N ASN A 173 23.72 0.07 -9.19
CA ASN A 173 24.01 -0.38 -7.83
C ASN A 173 25.48 -0.17 -7.45
N LEU A 174 26.42 -0.37 -8.37
CA LEU A 174 27.84 -0.05 -8.15
C LEU A 174 28.03 1.44 -7.81
N ARG A 175 27.37 2.33 -8.58
CA ARG A 175 27.38 3.77 -8.34
C ARG A 175 26.84 4.11 -6.95
N LYS A 176 25.64 3.61 -6.64
CA LYS A 176 24.97 3.84 -5.34
C LYS A 176 25.79 3.34 -4.17
N ALA A 177 26.47 2.20 -4.29
CA ALA A 177 27.33 1.67 -3.23
C ALA A 177 28.56 2.55 -2.97
N LYS A 178 29.20 3.07 -4.02
CA LYS A 178 30.31 4.02 -3.86
C LYS A 178 29.84 5.32 -3.21
N GLU A 179 28.70 5.86 -3.64
CA GLU A 179 28.10 7.05 -3.03
C GLU A 179 27.73 6.84 -1.57
N TYR A 180 27.17 5.67 -1.25
CA TYR A 180 26.86 5.29 0.12
C TYR A 180 28.11 5.31 1.01
N PHE A 181 29.18 4.60 0.62
CA PHE A 181 30.42 4.57 1.42
C PHE A 181 31.08 5.95 1.51
N ASN A 182 31.07 6.74 0.44
CA ASN A 182 31.53 8.13 0.50
C ASN A 182 30.80 8.94 1.57
N ASN A 183 29.47 8.79 1.65
CA ASN A 183 28.64 9.49 2.62
C ASN A 183 28.85 8.98 4.05
N VAL A 184 28.85 7.66 4.29
CA VAL A 184 28.97 7.14 5.66
C VAL A 184 30.38 7.28 6.24
N VAL A 185 31.42 7.14 5.42
CA VAL A 185 32.80 7.43 5.85
C VAL A 185 32.96 8.91 6.16
N GLY A 186 32.39 9.80 5.32
CA GLY A 186 32.40 11.25 5.57
C GLY A 186 31.72 11.62 6.89
N LYS A 187 30.49 11.15 7.12
CA LYS A 187 29.75 11.36 8.37
C LYS A 187 30.51 10.81 9.58
N TYR A 188 31.07 9.61 9.47
CA TYR A 188 31.84 9.01 10.57
C TYR A 188 33.06 9.85 10.95
N ILE A 189 33.76 10.44 9.97
CA ILE A 189 34.85 11.37 10.22
C ILE A 189 34.31 12.64 10.90
N GLU A 190 33.26 13.26 10.37
CA GLU A 190 32.65 14.47 10.93
C GLU A 190 32.20 14.29 12.40
N GLU A 191 31.66 13.11 12.73
CA GLU A 191 31.16 12.80 14.07
C GLU A 191 32.25 12.42 15.09
N LYS A 192 33.35 11.81 14.64
CA LYS A 192 34.37 11.22 15.52
C LYS A 192 35.72 11.94 15.51
N ALA A 193 36.01 12.75 14.50
CA ALA A 193 37.25 13.51 14.43
C ALA A 193 37.20 14.67 15.43
N ASP A 194 38.16 14.70 16.34
CA ASP A 194 38.33 15.78 17.30
C ASP A 194 39.82 15.99 17.60
N LYS A 195 40.15 16.83 18.59
CA LYS A 195 41.55 17.09 18.97
C LYS A 195 42.29 15.84 19.48
N SER A 196 41.57 14.81 19.92
CA SER A 196 42.11 13.57 20.50
C SER A 196 42.22 12.43 19.49
N THR A 197 41.44 12.47 18.41
CA THR A 197 41.37 11.42 17.39
C THR A 197 41.53 12.00 16.00
N SER A 198 42.70 11.76 15.38
CA SER A 198 42.99 12.23 14.03
C SER A 198 42.23 11.45 12.96
N ILE A 199 41.96 12.10 11.83
CA ILE A 199 41.35 11.49 10.63
C ILE A 199 42.15 10.26 10.19
N GLN A 200 43.48 10.35 10.22
CA GLN A 200 44.37 9.24 9.91
C GLN A 200 44.08 8.00 10.78
N LYS A 201 43.90 8.19 12.09
CA LYS A 201 43.61 7.08 13.01
C LYS A 201 42.28 6.42 12.69
N LEU A 202 41.24 7.20 12.36
CA LEU A 202 39.91 6.70 12.01
C LEU A 202 39.94 5.89 10.70
N LEU A 203 40.54 6.43 9.65
CA LEU A 203 40.64 5.75 8.36
C LEU A 203 41.50 4.47 8.44
N SER A 204 42.63 4.54 9.14
CA SER A 204 43.48 3.37 9.40
C SER A 204 42.77 2.28 10.21
N ASP A 205 41.92 2.66 11.17
CA ASP A 205 41.13 1.69 11.95
C ASP A 205 40.11 0.96 11.07
N ILE A 206 39.33 1.69 10.26
CA ILE A 206 38.38 1.08 9.32
C ILE A 206 39.12 0.18 8.32
N PHE A 207 40.22 0.68 7.73
CA PHE A 207 41.01 -0.10 6.80
C PHE A 207 41.55 -1.39 7.42
N ASN A 208 42.05 -1.34 8.65
CA ASN A 208 42.52 -2.51 9.39
C ASN A 208 41.38 -3.48 9.72
N LYS A 209 40.20 -2.97 10.09
CA LYS A 209 39.00 -3.79 10.33
C LYS A 209 38.60 -4.56 9.07
N VAL A 210 38.50 -3.87 7.94
CA VAL A 210 38.17 -4.45 6.64
C VAL A 210 39.21 -5.50 6.22
N THR A 211 40.50 -5.18 6.33
CA THR A 211 41.56 -6.03 5.77
C THR A 211 41.97 -7.20 6.66
N ASN A 212 41.93 -7.03 7.99
CA ASN A 212 42.49 -7.99 8.96
C ASN A 212 41.50 -8.56 9.98
N ARG A 213 40.35 -7.90 10.21
CA ARG A 213 39.38 -8.28 11.25
C ARG A 213 38.12 -8.96 10.69
N LEU A 214 37.80 -8.76 9.41
CA LEU A 214 36.82 -9.58 8.71
C LEU A 214 37.42 -10.96 8.37
N ARG A 215 36.69 -12.03 8.69
CA ARG A 215 37.16 -13.42 8.57
C ARG A 215 36.19 -14.27 7.77
N PHE A 216 36.73 -15.00 6.80
CA PHE A 216 35.97 -15.84 5.87
C PHE A 216 36.36 -17.31 6.00
N ASN A 217 35.37 -18.18 5.81
CA ASN A 217 35.65 -19.56 5.41
C ASN A 217 35.98 -19.57 3.92
N GLU A 218 37.03 -20.28 3.52
CA GLU A 218 37.39 -20.48 2.12
C GLU A 218 37.12 -21.93 1.75
N TYR A 219 36.47 -22.14 0.61
CA TYR A 219 36.27 -23.44 0.02
C TYR A 219 36.63 -23.41 -1.46
N ILE A 220 37.62 -24.20 -1.87
CA ILE A 220 38.03 -24.35 -3.26
C ILE A 220 37.41 -25.64 -3.78
N LEU A 221 36.61 -25.52 -4.83
CA LEU A 221 35.94 -26.64 -5.49
C LEU A 221 36.91 -27.45 -6.33
N ASP A 222 36.62 -28.74 -6.43
CA ASP A 222 37.32 -29.65 -7.35
C ASP A 222 37.01 -29.27 -8.82
N GLU A 223 38.00 -29.41 -9.69
CA GLU A 223 37.91 -29.06 -11.11
C GLU A 223 36.89 -29.94 -11.87
N GLU A 224 36.59 -31.13 -11.34
CA GLU A 224 35.60 -32.05 -11.92
C GLU A 224 34.14 -31.61 -11.71
N LEU A 225 33.88 -30.66 -10.81
CA LEU A 225 32.54 -30.20 -10.51
C LEU A 225 32.02 -29.21 -11.55
N ASN A 226 30.78 -29.41 -12.01
CA ASN A 226 30.15 -28.50 -12.95
C ASN A 226 29.73 -27.19 -12.26
N GLU A 227 30.35 -26.08 -12.66
CA GLU A 227 30.15 -24.75 -12.09
C GLU A 227 28.67 -24.32 -11.99
N TYR A 228 27.84 -24.63 -12.98
CA TYR A 228 26.43 -24.25 -13.00
C TYR A 228 25.60 -25.01 -11.96
N VAL A 229 25.90 -26.30 -11.73
CA VAL A 229 25.22 -27.14 -10.74
C VAL A 229 25.61 -26.72 -9.33
N VAL A 230 26.89 -26.44 -9.12
CA VAL A 230 27.38 -25.95 -7.82
C VAL A 230 26.80 -24.57 -7.53
N PHE A 231 26.67 -23.72 -8.55
CA PHE A 231 26.02 -22.42 -8.41
C PHE A 231 24.53 -22.53 -8.00
N GLU A 232 23.72 -23.34 -8.71
CA GLU A 232 22.30 -23.52 -8.36
C GLU A 232 22.11 -24.04 -6.91
N THR A 233 23.00 -24.92 -6.45
CA THR A 233 22.87 -25.57 -5.12
C THR A 233 23.36 -24.70 -3.96
N MET A 234 24.43 -23.92 -4.14
CA MET A 234 25.00 -23.09 -3.06
C MET A 234 24.28 -21.76 -2.84
N ASN A 235 23.59 -21.23 -3.85
CA ASN A 235 22.99 -19.88 -3.78
C ASN A 235 21.77 -19.75 -2.84
N ASN A 236 21.42 -20.82 -2.12
CA ASN A 236 20.31 -20.85 -1.16
C ASN A 236 20.61 -20.16 0.19
N ARG A 237 21.80 -19.55 0.37
CA ARG A 237 22.25 -18.98 1.66
C ARG A 237 22.43 -17.45 1.67
N GLY A 238 22.16 -16.74 0.57
CA GLY A 238 22.31 -15.28 0.42
C GLY A 238 21.07 -14.57 -0.15
N LYS A 239 21.22 -13.37 -0.73
CA LYS A 239 20.14 -12.69 -1.48
C LYS A 239 19.67 -13.64 -2.58
N GLN A 240 18.39 -14.02 -2.56
CA GLN A 240 17.84 -14.98 -3.52
C GLN A 240 18.07 -14.52 -4.96
N LEU A 241 18.33 -15.48 -5.85
CA LEU A 241 18.34 -15.22 -7.28
C LEU A 241 16.92 -14.94 -7.75
N SER A 242 16.75 -13.97 -8.63
CA SER A 242 15.46 -13.79 -9.31
C SER A 242 15.19 -14.97 -10.25
N GLU A 243 13.93 -15.17 -10.63
CA GLU A 243 13.57 -16.21 -11.60
C GLU A 243 14.27 -16.00 -12.95
N LEU A 244 14.51 -14.75 -13.36
CA LEU A 244 15.26 -14.43 -14.57
C LEU A 244 16.74 -14.82 -14.45
N GLU A 245 17.35 -14.65 -13.28
CA GLU A 245 18.73 -15.09 -13.02
C GLU A 245 18.83 -16.63 -12.99
N LYS A 246 17.89 -17.31 -12.33
CA LYS A 246 17.80 -18.78 -12.34
C LYS A 246 17.66 -19.32 -13.76
N LEU A 247 16.81 -18.69 -14.57
CA LEU A 247 16.61 -19.07 -15.96
C LEU A 247 17.89 -18.93 -16.79
N LYS A 248 18.67 -17.86 -16.60
CA LYS A 248 19.98 -17.70 -17.25
C LYS A 248 20.88 -18.90 -16.97
N ASN A 249 21.03 -19.24 -15.69
CA ASN A 249 21.90 -20.34 -15.27
C ASN A 249 21.43 -21.66 -15.82
N ARG A 250 20.11 -21.90 -15.79
CA ARG A 250 19.51 -23.10 -16.33
C ARG A 250 19.79 -23.25 -17.82
N LEU A 251 19.60 -22.20 -18.61
CA LEU A 251 19.90 -22.22 -20.05
C LEU A 251 21.40 -22.41 -20.32
N MET A 252 22.27 -21.74 -19.55
CA MET A 252 23.72 -21.93 -19.64
C MET A 252 24.11 -23.38 -19.36
N PHE A 253 23.57 -23.99 -18.31
CA PHE A 253 23.80 -25.40 -17.98
C PHE A 253 23.31 -26.32 -19.10
N LEU A 254 22.07 -26.16 -19.55
CA LEU A 254 21.48 -27.01 -20.59
C LEU A 254 22.23 -26.90 -21.92
N SER A 255 22.79 -25.73 -22.24
CA SER A 255 23.63 -25.55 -23.44
C SER A 255 24.83 -26.50 -23.47
N THR A 256 25.39 -26.85 -22.30
CA THR A 256 26.52 -27.80 -22.19
C THR A 256 26.09 -29.25 -22.41
N LYS A 257 24.80 -29.56 -22.24
CA LYS A 257 24.24 -30.91 -22.29
C LYS A 257 23.60 -31.27 -23.63
N LEU A 258 23.56 -30.33 -24.58
CA LEU A 258 23.08 -30.57 -25.95
C LEU A 258 23.93 -31.64 -26.65
N ARG A 259 23.29 -32.66 -27.23
CA ARG A 259 23.96 -33.82 -27.86
C ARG A 259 24.20 -33.64 -29.36
N ASN A 260 23.25 -33.04 -30.07
CA ASN A 260 23.23 -32.94 -31.53
C ASN A 260 23.78 -31.59 -32.03
N CYS A 261 24.85 -31.08 -31.41
CA CYS A 261 25.43 -29.77 -31.73
C CYS A 261 26.95 -29.83 -31.58
N SER A 262 27.68 -29.13 -32.44
CA SER A 262 29.13 -28.93 -32.31
C SER A 262 29.47 -28.08 -31.08
N GLU A 263 30.68 -28.22 -30.54
CA GLU A 263 31.13 -27.39 -29.41
C GLU A 263 31.11 -25.89 -29.77
N ASN A 264 31.46 -25.53 -31.00
CA ASN A 264 31.37 -24.15 -31.50
C ASN A 264 29.93 -23.61 -31.45
N GLU A 265 28.92 -24.41 -31.81
CA GLU A 265 27.52 -23.98 -31.72
C GLU A 265 27.06 -23.78 -30.26
N LYS A 266 27.54 -24.62 -29.34
CA LYS A 266 27.27 -24.47 -27.91
C LYS A 266 27.93 -23.22 -27.34
N GLU A 267 29.16 -22.90 -27.75
CA GLU A 267 29.86 -21.67 -27.39
C GLU A 267 29.13 -20.43 -27.89
N ILE A 268 28.68 -20.44 -29.16
CA ILE A 268 27.87 -19.36 -29.73
C ILE A 268 26.59 -19.17 -28.92
N LEU A 269 25.86 -20.25 -28.61
CA LEU A 269 24.64 -20.17 -27.79
C LEU A 269 24.90 -19.55 -26.41
N ARG A 270 25.98 -19.94 -25.71
CA ARG A 270 26.35 -19.34 -24.42
C ARG A 270 26.66 -17.85 -24.53
N ARG A 271 27.31 -17.43 -25.61
CA ARG A 271 27.57 -16.01 -25.89
C ARG A 271 26.27 -15.25 -26.17
N ASP A 272 25.37 -15.84 -26.94
CA ASP A 272 24.06 -15.24 -27.25
C ASP A 272 23.22 -15.09 -25.99
N ILE A 273 23.14 -16.12 -25.14
CA ILE A 273 22.47 -16.04 -23.81
C ILE A 273 23.03 -14.87 -23.00
N ASN A 274 24.36 -14.74 -22.91
CA ASN A 274 24.96 -13.63 -22.17
C ASN A 274 24.58 -12.25 -22.75
N THR A 275 24.56 -12.14 -24.08
CA THR A 275 24.23 -10.89 -24.80
C THR A 275 22.77 -10.50 -24.60
N VAL A 276 21.87 -11.48 -24.62
CA VAL A 276 20.43 -11.29 -24.35
C VAL A 276 20.23 -10.74 -22.94
N TRP A 277 20.87 -11.33 -21.91
CA TRP A 277 20.72 -10.86 -20.53
C TRP A 277 21.30 -9.46 -20.31
N ILE A 278 22.41 -9.10 -20.99
CA ILE A 278 22.92 -7.72 -20.98
C ILE A 278 21.84 -6.76 -21.50
N THR A 279 21.20 -7.12 -22.62
CA THR A 279 20.13 -6.32 -23.23
C THR A 279 18.93 -6.18 -22.29
N ILE A 280 18.49 -7.28 -21.66
CA ILE A 280 17.34 -7.27 -20.74
C ILE A 280 17.61 -6.32 -19.57
N TYR A 281 18.75 -6.45 -18.87
CA TYR A 281 19.05 -5.58 -17.72
C TYR A 281 19.31 -4.13 -18.08
N LYS A 282 19.77 -3.85 -19.30
CA LYS A 282 19.84 -2.49 -19.84
C LYS A 282 18.44 -1.91 -19.99
N GLU A 283 17.52 -2.63 -20.63
CA GLU A 283 16.17 -2.13 -20.88
C GLU A 283 15.35 -2.00 -19.60
N LEU A 284 15.47 -2.94 -18.66
CA LEU A 284 14.82 -2.85 -17.34
C LEU A 284 15.41 -1.73 -16.47
N GLY A 285 16.72 -1.47 -16.59
CA GLY A 285 17.44 -0.43 -15.85
C GLY A 285 17.42 0.96 -16.49
N LYS A 286 16.80 1.11 -17.66
CA LYS A 286 16.81 2.35 -18.47
C LYS A 286 16.23 3.56 -17.74
N ASN A 287 15.20 3.35 -16.92
CA ASN A 287 14.65 4.38 -16.04
C ASN A 287 15.32 4.32 -14.66
N LYS A 288 16.30 5.19 -14.41
CA LYS A 288 17.08 5.19 -13.16
C LYS A 288 16.25 5.46 -11.89
N SER A 289 15.23 6.29 -11.98
CA SER A 289 14.40 6.64 -10.82
C SER A 289 13.38 5.55 -10.50
N LYS A 290 13.01 4.72 -11.49
CA LYS A 290 12.05 3.63 -11.33
C LYS A 290 12.44 2.43 -12.21
N PRO A 291 13.47 1.66 -11.81
CA PRO A 291 13.84 0.44 -12.51
C PRO A 291 12.67 -0.54 -12.57
N LEU A 292 12.58 -1.29 -13.67
CA LEU A 292 11.53 -2.29 -13.85
C LEU A 292 11.87 -3.59 -13.12
N ASP A 293 10.85 -4.20 -12.53
CA ASP A 293 10.96 -5.48 -11.85
C ASP A 293 11.12 -6.63 -12.87
N ASP A 294 12.08 -7.51 -12.62
CA ASP A 294 12.44 -8.59 -13.55
C ASP A 294 11.50 -9.81 -13.42
N GLU A 295 10.91 -10.06 -12.25
CA GLU A 295 9.87 -11.07 -12.04
C GLU A 295 8.57 -10.71 -12.77
N ASP A 296 8.18 -9.44 -12.75
CA ASP A 296 7.06 -8.94 -13.54
C ASP A 296 7.34 -9.12 -15.05
N PHE A 297 8.54 -8.81 -15.52
CA PHE A 297 8.91 -8.99 -16.93
C PHE A 297 8.80 -10.47 -17.36
N ILE A 298 9.47 -11.37 -16.65
CA ILE A 298 9.51 -12.80 -17.02
C ILE A 298 8.12 -13.45 -16.97
N ARG A 299 7.28 -13.05 -16.02
CA ARG A 299 5.90 -13.53 -15.91
C ARG A 299 5.07 -13.10 -17.12
N ASN A 300 5.15 -11.83 -17.52
CA ASN A 300 4.38 -11.32 -18.66
C ASN A 300 4.91 -11.86 -19.99
N HIS A 301 6.23 -12.06 -20.12
CA HIS A 301 6.81 -12.78 -21.25
C HIS A 301 6.33 -14.23 -21.31
N TRP A 302 6.31 -14.95 -20.19
CA TRP A 302 5.81 -16.32 -20.14
C TRP A 302 4.34 -16.41 -20.56
N ILE A 303 3.48 -15.49 -20.09
CA ILE A 303 2.07 -15.41 -20.50
C ILE A 303 1.96 -15.27 -22.02
N MET A 304 2.76 -14.38 -22.61
CA MET A 304 2.78 -14.16 -24.06
C MET A 304 3.36 -15.37 -24.82
N TYR A 305 4.42 -16.00 -24.32
CA TYR A 305 5.19 -17.00 -25.07
C TYR A 305 4.62 -18.41 -24.94
N PHE A 306 4.18 -18.81 -23.74
CA PHE A 306 3.71 -20.18 -23.44
C PHE A 306 2.21 -20.27 -23.18
N GLY A 307 1.55 -19.13 -22.96
CA GLY A 307 0.13 -19.08 -22.64
C GLY A 307 -0.14 -19.17 -21.13
N TYR A 308 -1.33 -18.70 -20.74
CA TYR A 308 -1.75 -18.64 -19.35
C TYR A 308 -2.75 -19.76 -19.01
N ASP A 309 -2.39 -20.61 -18.04
CA ASP A 309 -3.33 -21.55 -17.40
C ASP A 309 -3.69 -21.08 -15.98
N ARG A 310 -4.99 -21.06 -15.67
CA ARG A 310 -5.58 -20.59 -14.40
C ARG A 310 -5.38 -21.54 -13.23
N LYS A 311 -4.93 -22.77 -13.48
CA LYS A 311 -5.00 -23.86 -12.48
C LYS A 311 -4.08 -23.68 -11.27
N GLU A 312 -3.02 -22.86 -11.35
CA GLU A 312 -2.04 -22.76 -10.26
C GLU A 312 -1.42 -21.35 -10.10
N SER A 313 -1.16 -20.90 -8.86
CA SER A 313 -0.36 -19.70 -8.58
C SER A 313 1.15 -20.01 -8.77
N ASN A 314 1.92 -19.08 -9.35
CA ASN A 314 3.33 -19.28 -9.74
C ASN A 314 3.56 -20.40 -10.78
N SER A 315 2.55 -20.68 -11.61
CA SER A 315 2.62 -21.64 -12.71
C SER A 315 3.81 -21.41 -13.65
N TYR A 316 4.19 -20.15 -13.90
CA TYR A 316 5.28 -19.83 -14.82
C TYR A 316 6.65 -20.36 -14.37
N SER A 317 7.00 -20.24 -13.08
CA SER A 317 8.30 -20.72 -12.56
C SER A 317 8.38 -22.25 -12.67
N ARG A 318 7.36 -22.95 -12.16
CA ARG A 318 7.23 -24.41 -12.29
C ARG A 318 7.33 -24.85 -13.75
N TYR A 319 6.57 -24.21 -14.63
CA TYR A 319 6.59 -24.54 -16.05
C TYR A 319 7.99 -24.34 -16.67
N LEU A 320 8.65 -23.21 -16.40
CA LEU A 320 9.98 -22.93 -16.94
C LEU A 320 11.02 -23.95 -16.45
N PHE A 321 11.05 -24.25 -15.15
CA PHE A 321 12.14 -25.03 -14.54
C PHE A 321 11.89 -26.52 -14.43
N ASP A 322 10.63 -26.94 -14.24
CA ASP A 322 10.25 -28.33 -14.00
C ASP A 322 9.63 -29.00 -15.23
N GLU A 323 9.14 -28.22 -16.21
CA GLU A 323 8.51 -28.75 -17.42
C GLU A 323 9.32 -28.47 -18.69
N MET A 324 9.59 -27.20 -19.03
CA MET A 324 10.18 -26.80 -20.30
C MET A 324 11.71 -26.94 -20.33
N PHE A 325 12.42 -26.21 -19.46
CA PHE A 325 13.89 -26.16 -19.42
C PHE A 325 14.47 -27.20 -18.46
N THR A 326 14.24 -28.47 -18.81
CA THR A 326 14.73 -29.63 -18.06
C THR A 326 15.80 -30.40 -18.83
N ILE A 327 16.70 -31.06 -18.09
CA ILE A 327 17.71 -31.94 -18.69
C ILE A 327 17.06 -33.12 -19.42
N ASN A 328 15.90 -33.58 -18.93
CA ASN A 328 15.15 -34.66 -19.54
C ASN A 328 14.64 -34.28 -20.94
N ASN A 329 14.18 -33.04 -21.14
CA ASN A 329 13.77 -32.58 -22.46
C ASN A 329 14.95 -32.46 -23.43
N VAL A 330 16.15 -32.11 -22.94
CA VAL A 330 17.37 -32.12 -23.77
C VAL A 330 17.73 -33.54 -24.19
N TYR A 331 17.70 -34.50 -23.27
CA TYR A 331 18.08 -35.89 -23.57
C TYR A 331 17.05 -36.64 -24.43
N ASN A 332 15.78 -36.24 -24.37
CA ASN A 332 14.71 -36.79 -25.21
C ASN A 332 14.48 -36.01 -26.50
N ASP A 333 15.40 -35.10 -26.90
CA ASP A 333 15.30 -34.25 -28.09
C ASP A 333 14.02 -33.40 -28.20
N LYS A 334 13.35 -33.15 -27.06
CA LYS A 334 12.19 -32.25 -26.94
C LYS A 334 12.59 -30.78 -26.84
N LEU A 335 13.83 -30.49 -26.41
CA LEU A 335 14.40 -29.15 -26.33
C LEU A 335 15.72 -29.11 -27.11
N LYS A 336 15.72 -28.40 -28.24
CA LYS A 336 16.85 -28.32 -29.17
C LYS A 336 17.52 -26.94 -29.14
N LEU A 337 18.67 -26.84 -29.81
CA LEU A 337 19.40 -25.58 -30.01
C LEU A 337 18.52 -24.48 -30.59
N GLU A 338 17.72 -24.80 -31.62
CA GLU A 338 16.82 -23.85 -32.27
C GLU A 338 15.72 -23.35 -31.33
N ASP A 339 15.17 -24.20 -30.48
CA ASP A 339 14.13 -23.83 -29.52
C ASP A 339 14.69 -22.85 -28.48
N MET A 340 15.89 -23.13 -27.96
CA MET A 340 16.58 -22.21 -27.04
C MET A 340 16.87 -20.86 -27.72
N ARG A 341 17.35 -20.87 -28.97
CA ARG A 341 17.62 -19.63 -29.73
C ARG A 341 16.34 -18.81 -29.94
N LYS A 342 15.26 -19.44 -30.40
CA LYS A 342 13.95 -18.77 -30.57
C LYS A 342 13.45 -18.16 -29.26
N TYR A 343 13.60 -18.88 -28.15
CA TYR A 343 13.17 -18.40 -26.85
C TYR A 343 13.99 -17.19 -26.36
N ILE A 344 15.33 -17.24 -26.42
CA ILE A 344 16.16 -16.12 -25.96
C ILE A 344 16.02 -14.90 -26.88
N SER A 345 15.81 -15.08 -28.18
CA SER A 345 15.50 -13.98 -29.10
C SER A 345 14.19 -13.29 -28.73
N SER A 346 13.12 -14.07 -28.48
CA SER A 346 11.84 -13.51 -28.03
C SER A 346 11.97 -12.76 -26.69
N LEU A 347 12.74 -13.30 -25.74
CA LEU A 347 13.03 -12.60 -24.48
C LEU A 347 13.72 -11.24 -24.72
N GLN A 348 14.70 -11.21 -25.62
CA GLN A 348 15.45 -9.98 -25.93
C GLN A 348 14.55 -8.90 -26.54
N GLU A 349 13.77 -9.25 -27.57
CA GLU A 349 12.83 -8.34 -28.25
C GLU A 349 11.77 -7.81 -27.26
N SER A 350 11.21 -8.72 -26.46
CA SER A 350 10.18 -8.40 -25.49
C SER A 350 10.68 -7.48 -24.37
N ALA A 351 11.96 -7.53 -23.99
CA ALA A 351 12.50 -6.62 -22.98
C ALA A 351 12.54 -5.17 -23.47
N VAL A 352 12.85 -4.94 -24.76
CA VAL A 352 12.80 -3.62 -25.39
C VAL A 352 11.37 -3.08 -25.39
N VAL A 353 10.41 -3.92 -25.78
CA VAL A 353 8.99 -3.57 -25.78
C VAL A 353 8.47 -3.33 -24.36
N TRP A 354 8.82 -4.18 -23.40
CA TRP A 354 8.42 -4.04 -22.01
C TRP A 354 8.89 -2.73 -21.39
N SER A 355 10.10 -2.30 -21.74
CA SER A 355 10.65 -1.02 -21.34
C SER A 355 9.77 0.15 -21.79
N VAL A 356 9.36 0.18 -23.06
CA VAL A 356 8.49 1.26 -23.60
C VAL A 356 7.04 1.15 -23.13
N VAL A 357 6.51 -0.05 -22.91
CA VAL A 357 5.16 -0.25 -22.35
C VAL A 357 5.07 0.35 -20.95
N ASN A 358 6.11 0.23 -20.13
CA ASN A 358 6.13 0.79 -18.77
C ASN A 358 6.66 2.23 -18.74
N ASN A 359 7.37 2.67 -19.77
CA ASN A 359 7.96 4.00 -19.89
C ASN A 359 7.74 4.58 -21.31
N PRO A 360 6.52 5.04 -21.63
CA PRO A 360 6.18 5.50 -22.99
C PRO A 360 7.07 6.63 -23.52
N GLN A 361 7.74 7.39 -22.64
CA GLN A 361 8.70 8.42 -23.02
C GLN A 361 9.88 7.90 -23.84
N TYR A 362 10.22 6.61 -23.72
CA TYR A 362 11.31 5.99 -24.48
C TYR A 362 10.86 5.39 -25.82
N TYR A 363 9.57 5.45 -26.14
CA TYR A 363 9.07 5.05 -27.45
C TYR A 363 9.61 6.00 -28.54
N LYS A 364 10.27 5.43 -29.55
CA LYS A 364 10.87 6.20 -30.65
C LYS A 364 9.79 6.64 -31.63
N THR A 365 9.75 7.93 -31.96
CA THR A 365 8.76 8.50 -32.88
C THR A 365 9.45 8.97 -34.15
N ASN A 366 9.52 8.11 -35.17
CA ASN A 366 10.15 8.43 -36.44
C ASN A 366 9.13 8.94 -37.48
N ASN A 367 7.87 8.56 -37.32
CA ASN A 367 6.77 8.96 -38.19
C ASN A 367 5.50 9.31 -37.38
N PHE A 368 4.43 9.71 -38.06
CA PHE A 368 3.17 10.09 -37.43
C PHE A 368 2.50 8.93 -36.69
N SER A 369 2.44 7.73 -37.29
CA SER A 369 1.85 6.56 -36.64
C SER A 369 2.59 6.12 -35.37
N ASP A 370 3.91 6.31 -35.32
CA ASP A 370 4.71 6.06 -34.11
C ASP A 370 4.34 7.05 -32.99
N LEU A 371 4.08 8.31 -33.36
CA LEU A 371 3.62 9.32 -32.41
C LEU A 371 2.24 8.96 -31.84
N GLU A 372 1.33 8.45 -32.68
CA GLU A 372 0.01 8.00 -32.23
C GLU A 372 0.09 6.81 -31.27
N VAL A 373 0.94 5.81 -31.56
CA VAL A 373 1.19 4.69 -30.63
C VAL A 373 1.72 5.20 -29.29
N LYS A 374 2.71 6.12 -29.32
CA LYS A 374 3.25 6.73 -28.09
C LYS A 374 2.15 7.45 -27.29
N LEU A 375 1.34 8.26 -27.96
CA LEU A 375 0.24 8.99 -27.30
C LEU A 375 -0.81 8.04 -26.72
N GLY A 376 -1.13 6.94 -27.42
CA GLY A 376 -2.02 5.88 -26.94
C GLY A 376 -1.47 5.18 -25.69
N LEU A 377 -0.17 4.85 -25.67
CA LEU A 377 0.49 4.29 -24.49
C LEU A 377 0.46 5.26 -23.32
N GLU A 378 0.79 6.54 -23.54
CA GLU A 378 0.71 7.58 -22.51
C GLU A 378 -0.71 7.69 -21.95
N LYS A 379 -1.74 7.65 -22.80
CA LYS A 379 -3.16 7.72 -22.42
C LYS A 379 -3.58 6.51 -21.59
N LEU A 380 -3.10 5.32 -21.93
CA LEU A 380 -3.34 4.11 -21.14
C LEU A 380 -2.69 4.18 -19.75
N HIS A 381 -1.53 4.83 -19.63
CA HIS A 381 -0.95 5.16 -18.33
C HIS A 381 -1.78 6.17 -17.54
N ARG A 382 -2.44 7.13 -18.23
CA ARG A 382 -3.31 8.13 -17.57
C ARG A 382 -4.54 7.50 -16.94
N VAL A 383 -5.25 6.65 -17.67
CA VAL A 383 -6.44 5.93 -17.17
C VAL A 383 -6.07 4.82 -16.18
N GLY A 384 -4.82 4.37 -16.18
CA GLY A 384 -4.30 3.36 -15.28
C GLY A 384 -4.29 1.96 -15.89
N ILE A 385 -3.18 1.67 -16.60
CA ILE A 385 -2.89 0.40 -17.25
C ILE A 385 -3.01 -0.79 -16.29
N LYS A 386 -3.86 -1.77 -16.64
CA LYS A 386 -4.02 -2.98 -15.84
C LYS A 386 -2.92 -3.98 -16.16
N ALA A 387 -2.57 -4.81 -15.17
CA ALA A 387 -1.55 -5.84 -15.32
C ALA A 387 -1.87 -6.81 -16.47
N SER A 388 -3.15 -7.09 -16.69
CA SER A 388 -3.60 -8.00 -17.76
C SER A 388 -3.42 -7.47 -19.17
N PHE A 389 -3.33 -6.14 -19.34
CA PHE A 389 -3.19 -5.52 -20.65
C PHE A 389 -1.75 -5.64 -21.16
N LYS A 390 -0.77 -5.68 -20.25
CA LYS A 390 0.64 -5.56 -20.61
C LYS A 390 1.15 -6.70 -21.51
N PRO A 391 0.81 -7.99 -21.31
CA PRO A 391 1.20 -9.06 -22.24
C PRO A 391 0.60 -8.88 -23.63
N ALA A 392 -0.66 -8.44 -23.73
CA ALA A 392 -1.32 -8.23 -25.03
C ALA A 392 -0.70 -7.06 -25.80
N ILE A 393 -0.38 -5.96 -25.10
CA ILE A 393 0.33 -4.82 -25.70
C ILE A 393 1.76 -5.23 -26.10
N MET A 394 2.44 -6.03 -25.26
CA MET A 394 3.77 -6.56 -25.58
C MET A 394 3.74 -7.41 -26.86
N ALA A 395 2.76 -8.31 -26.98
CA ALA A 395 2.56 -9.12 -28.18
C ALA A 395 2.27 -8.25 -29.41
N ALA A 396 1.36 -7.27 -29.29
CA ALA A 396 1.01 -6.37 -30.38
C ALA A 396 2.21 -5.54 -30.86
N LEU A 397 2.98 -4.97 -29.94
CA LEU A 397 4.18 -4.17 -30.28
C LEU A 397 5.31 -5.00 -30.90
N ASN A 398 5.41 -6.28 -30.57
CA ASN A 398 6.40 -7.19 -31.19
C ASN A 398 5.99 -7.63 -32.59
N TYR A 399 4.68 -7.87 -32.84
CA TYR A 399 4.24 -8.66 -33.99
C TYR A 399 3.21 -7.97 -34.91
N CYS A 400 2.69 -6.80 -34.54
CA CYS A 400 1.63 -6.11 -35.28
C CYS A 400 2.07 -4.75 -35.82
N ASP A 401 1.33 -4.26 -36.81
CA ASP A 401 1.47 -2.92 -37.36
C ASP A 401 0.86 -1.84 -36.44
N ASN A 402 1.31 -0.58 -36.63
CA ASN A 402 0.85 0.56 -35.82
C ASN A 402 -0.66 0.80 -35.94
N GLU A 403 -1.28 0.50 -37.09
CA GLU A 403 -2.73 0.69 -37.27
C GLU A 403 -3.52 -0.19 -36.30
N PHE A 404 -3.16 -1.46 -36.21
CA PHE A 404 -3.74 -2.38 -35.23
C PHE A 404 -3.43 -1.98 -33.79
N ILE A 405 -2.18 -1.61 -33.51
CA ILE A 405 -1.76 -1.23 -32.15
C ILE A 405 -2.59 -0.05 -31.64
N ILE A 406 -2.82 0.97 -32.48
CA ILE A 406 -3.62 2.16 -32.12
C ILE A 406 -5.07 1.74 -31.81
N LYS A 407 -5.69 0.88 -32.63
CA LYS A 407 -7.05 0.36 -32.39
C LYS A 407 -7.13 -0.39 -31.06
N LEU A 408 -6.15 -1.26 -30.79
CA LEU A 408 -6.09 -2.02 -29.54
C LEU A 408 -5.91 -1.10 -28.32
N LEU A 409 -5.01 -0.11 -28.39
CA LEU A 409 -4.76 0.82 -27.28
C LEU A 409 -5.99 1.67 -26.95
N ASN A 410 -6.69 2.19 -27.96
CA ASN A 410 -7.93 2.94 -27.78
C ASN A 410 -9.02 2.07 -27.13
N LEU A 411 -9.15 0.82 -27.59
CA LEU A 411 -10.13 -0.10 -27.02
C LEU A 411 -9.81 -0.50 -25.57
N LEU A 412 -8.53 -0.68 -25.24
CA LEU A 412 -8.08 -0.95 -23.87
C LEU A 412 -8.24 0.26 -22.95
N GLU A 413 -8.08 1.48 -23.47
CA GLU A 413 -8.39 2.72 -22.74
C GLU A 413 -9.89 2.79 -22.40
N ASP A 414 -10.75 2.54 -23.40
CA ASP A 414 -12.20 2.51 -23.20
C ASP A 414 -12.58 1.42 -22.19
N PHE A 415 -11.99 0.23 -22.31
CA PHE A 415 -12.16 -0.83 -21.32
C PHE A 415 -11.78 -0.35 -19.92
N ALA A 416 -10.61 0.26 -19.78
CA ALA A 416 -10.13 0.71 -18.47
C ALA A 416 -11.10 1.70 -17.81
N PHE A 417 -11.52 2.72 -18.57
CA PHE A 417 -12.37 3.77 -18.05
C PHE A 417 -13.80 3.28 -17.80
N LYS A 418 -14.43 2.63 -18.80
CA LYS A 418 -15.83 2.18 -18.72
C LYS A 418 -16.04 1.11 -17.66
N ILE A 419 -15.12 0.17 -17.52
CA ILE A 419 -15.30 -1.00 -16.65
C ILE A 419 -14.87 -0.70 -15.21
N PHE A 420 -13.74 -0.03 -15.01
CA PHE A 420 -13.20 0.17 -13.66
C PHE A 420 -13.61 1.50 -13.04
N ASP A 421 -13.54 2.61 -13.78
CA ASP A 421 -13.85 3.92 -13.20
C ASP A 421 -15.35 4.22 -13.17
N VAL A 422 -16.06 3.84 -14.24
CA VAL A 422 -17.51 4.07 -14.38
C VAL A 422 -18.31 2.93 -13.76
N SER A 423 -18.13 1.69 -14.23
CA SER A 423 -18.92 0.54 -13.79
C SER A 423 -18.44 -0.09 -12.47
N ASN A 424 -17.32 0.39 -11.91
CA ASN A 424 -16.76 -0.01 -10.62
C ASN A 424 -16.52 -1.54 -10.47
N ARG A 425 -16.13 -2.22 -11.55
CA ARG A 425 -15.81 -3.66 -11.51
C ARG A 425 -14.44 -3.92 -10.88
N GLN A 426 -14.23 -5.17 -10.45
CA GLN A 426 -12.94 -5.61 -9.92
C GLN A 426 -11.85 -5.54 -11.00
N SER A 427 -10.64 -5.16 -10.61
CA SER A 427 -9.52 -4.92 -11.54
C SER A 427 -9.06 -6.15 -12.34
N ASN A 428 -9.48 -7.35 -11.95
CA ASN A 428 -9.18 -8.62 -12.62
C ASN A 428 -10.23 -9.05 -13.66
N THR A 429 -11.25 -8.20 -13.89
CA THR A 429 -12.33 -8.48 -14.84
C THR A 429 -11.76 -8.60 -16.25
N GLY A 430 -11.92 -9.77 -16.89
CA GLY A 430 -11.49 -10.03 -18.27
C GLY A 430 -10.07 -10.60 -18.43
N ASP A 431 -9.26 -10.63 -17.36
CA ASP A 431 -7.81 -10.90 -17.42
C ASP A 431 -7.43 -12.12 -18.27
N SER A 432 -8.07 -13.27 -18.04
CA SER A 432 -7.60 -14.51 -18.66
C SER A 432 -8.00 -14.67 -20.12
N LYS A 433 -9.00 -13.93 -20.61
CA LYS A 433 -9.24 -13.85 -22.06
C LYS A 433 -8.15 -13.02 -22.72
N ILE A 434 -7.78 -11.88 -22.13
CA ILE A 434 -6.72 -10.99 -22.63
C ILE A 434 -5.38 -11.73 -22.65
N TYR A 435 -5.05 -12.48 -21.59
CA TYR A 435 -3.84 -13.32 -21.56
C TYR A 435 -3.81 -14.39 -22.66
N ARG A 436 -4.95 -15.02 -22.95
CA ARG A 436 -5.05 -16.00 -24.04
C ARG A 436 -4.80 -15.35 -25.40
N HIS A 437 -5.31 -14.14 -25.62
CA HIS A 437 -5.09 -13.40 -26.87
C HIS A 437 -3.64 -12.93 -27.03
N ALA A 438 -2.98 -12.54 -25.94
CA ALA A 438 -1.55 -12.23 -25.97
C ALA A 438 -0.74 -13.42 -26.50
N PHE A 439 -1.03 -14.63 -26.00
CA PHE A 439 -0.42 -15.85 -26.51
C PHE A 439 -0.78 -16.14 -27.96
N ARG A 440 -2.05 -15.97 -28.36
CA ARG A 440 -2.48 -16.21 -29.74
C ARG A 440 -1.77 -15.32 -30.75
N ILE A 441 -1.65 -14.02 -30.47
CA ILE A 441 -0.90 -13.09 -31.32
C ILE A 441 0.56 -13.58 -31.47
N HIS A 442 1.17 -14.02 -30.38
CA HIS A 442 2.53 -14.57 -30.41
C HIS A 442 2.62 -15.93 -31.12
N SER A 443 1.70 -16.88 -30.93
CA SER A 443 1.79 -18.19 -31.58
C SER A 443 1.55 -18.09 -33.09
N ASP A 444 0.69 -17.15 -33.50
CA ASP A 444 0.16 -17.09 -34.86
C ASP A 444 0.91 -16.10 -35.77
N HIS A 445 1.87 -15.33 -35.23
CA HIS A 445 2.60 -14.28 -35.98
C HIS A 445 3.31 -14.73 -37.26
N ASN A 446 3.65 -16.03 -37.37
CA ASN A 446 4.30 -16.59 -38.56
C ASN A 446 3.33 -16.82 -39.74
N SER A 447 2.01 -16.79 -39.51
CA SER A 447 0.98 -16.92 -40.54
C SER A 447 0.17 -15.64 -40.60
N LYS A 448 0.17 -14.96 -41.75
CA LYS A 448 -0.59 -13.72 -41.92
C LYS A 448 -2.09 -13.93 -41.66
N GLU A 449 -2.66 -15.01 -42.18
CA GLU A 449 -4.08 -15.35 -42.02
C GLU A 449 -4.44 -15.58 -40.54
N ASN A 450 -3.64 -16.38 -39.82
CA ASN A 450 -3.90 -16.66 -38.41
C ASN A 450 -3.70 -15.40 -37.54
N LEU A 451 -2.70 -14.58 -37.86
CA LEU A 451 -2.45 -13.32 -37.15
C LEU A 451 -3.59 -12.34 -37.36
N ASP A 452 -4.12 -12.21 -38.58
CA ASP A 452 -5.27 -11.34 -38.87
C ASP A 452 -6.51 -11.83 -38.10
N GLU A 453 -6.76 -13.15 -38.03
CA GLU A 453 -7.83 -13.72 -37.21
C GLU A 453 -7.61 -13.44 -35.70
N ALA A 454 -6.37 -13.55 -35.21
CA ALA A 454 -6.02 -13.24 -33.81
C ALA A 454 -6.25 -11.77 -33.48
N LYS A 455 -5.87 -10.85 -34.39
CA LYS A 455 -6.12 -9.40 -34.29
C LYS A 455 -7.62 -9.09 -34.21
N GLU A 456 -8.43 -9.68 -35.09
CA GLU A 456 -9.88 -9.47 -35.07
C GLU A 456 -10.52 -10.03 -33.80
N SER A 457 -10.08 -11.22 -33.36
CA SER A 457 -10.65 -11.88 -32.20
C SER A 457 -10.39 -11.14 -30.89
N ILE A 458 -9.21 -10.55 -30.69
CA ILE A 458 -8.93 -9.78 -29.48
C ILE A 458 -9.77 -8.50 -29.44
N LEU A 459 -9.90 -7.78 -30.56
CA LEU A 459 -10.72 -6.57 -30.63
C LEU A 459 -12.19 -6.88 -30.35
N ARG A 460 -12.73 -7.94 -30.98
CA ARG A 460 -14.11 -8.38 -30.76
C ARG A 460 -14.35 -8.79 -29.30
N ASP A 461 -13.50 -9.64 -28.73
CA ASP A 461 -13.69 -10.15 -27.36
C ASP A 461 -13.59 -9.04 -26.30
N ILE A 462 -12.70 -8.06 -26.50
CA ILE A 462 -12.59 -6.89 -25.61
C ILE A 462 -13.85 -6.02 -25.74
N GLN A 463 -14.33 -5.78 -26.96
CA GLN A 463 -15.58 -5.04 -27.19
C GLN A 463 -16.78 -5.74 -26.54
N GLU A 464 -16.94 -7.05 -26.74
CA GLU A 464 -18.00 -7.84 -26.11
C GLU A 464 -17.93 -7.76 -24.57
N HIS A 465 -16.72 -7.72 -24.00
CA HIS A 465 -16.54 -7.53 -22.56
C HIS A 465 -16.94 -6.13 -22.11
N ILE A 466 -16.60 -5.09 -22.88
CA ILE A 466 -17.07 -3.73 -22.61
C ILE A 466 -18.60 -3.73 -22.59
N ASP A 467 -19.23 -4.23 -23.65
CA ASP A 467 -20.68 -4.22 -23.81
C ASP A 467 -21.39 -5.02 -22.70
N TYR A 468 -20.82 -6.14 -22.28
CA TYR A 468 -21.40 -6.98 -21.23
C TYR A 468 -21.26 -6.39 -19.82
N TYR A 469 -20.10 -5.80 -19.48
CA TYR A 469 -19.82 -5.36 -18.12
C TYR A 469 -20.12 -3.89 -17.87
N PHE A 470 -20.16 -3.07 -18.92
CA PHE A 470 -20.48 -1.65 -18.83
C PHE A 470 -21.92 -1.47 -18.31
N ASN A 471 -22.05 -0.67 -17.25
CA ASN A 471 -23.34 -0.38 -16.65
C ASN A 471 -23.36 1.06 -16.14
N ILE A 472 -24.15 1.89 -16.79
CA ILE A 472 -24.27 3.32 -16.45
C ILE A 472 -25.10 3.54 -15.17
N ASP A 473 -26.07 2.67 -14.86
CA ASP A 473 -26.86 2.79 -13.64
C ASP A 473 -26.01 2.56 -12.38
N HIS A 474 -25.03 1.66 -12.45
CA HIS A 474 -24.02 1.49 -11.40
C HIS A 474 -23.24 2.79 -11.17
N PHE A 475 -22.89 3.51 -12.24
CA PHE A 475 -22.23 4.81 -12.13
C PHE A 475 -23.15 5.83 -11.47
N LYS A 476 -24.41 5.97 -11.93
CA LYS A 476 -25.39 6.89 -11.34
C LYS A 476 -25.57 6.63 -9.84
N LEU A 477 -25.74 5.36 -9.46
CA LEU A 477 -25.88 4.94 -8.06
C LEU A 477 -24.62 5.27 -7.25
N LYS A 478 -23.43 4.97 -7.78
CA LYS A 478 -22.15 5.27 -7.11
C LYS A 478 -21.99 6.77 -6.87
N ILE A 479 -22.26 7.61 -7.86
CA ILE A 479 -22.19 9.07 -7.71
C ILE A 479 -23.17 9.55 -6.64
N LYS A 480 -24.42 9.05 -6.66
CA LYS A 480 -25.41 9.34 -5.63
C LYS A 480 -24.91 8.98 -4.23
N GLU A 481 -24.34 7.78 -4.07
CA GLU A 481 -23.76 7.35 -2.79
C GLU A 481 -22.58 8.25 -2.33
N LEU A 482 -21.76 8.77 -3.24
CA LEU A 482 -20.65 9.67 -2.92
C LEU A 482 -21.15 11.02 -2.38
N PHE A 483 -22.28 11.51 -2.88
CA PHE A 483 -22.93 12.71 -2.34
C PHE A 483 -23.61 12.42 -0.99
N GLU A 484 -24.25 11.27 -0.81
CA GLU A 484 -24.98 10.91 0.41
C GLU A 484 -24.07 10.54 1.60
N LYS A 485 -23.03 9.73 1.39
CA LYS A 485 -22.22 9.15 2.48
C LYS A 485 -21.02 10.00 2.90
N GLN A 486 -20.42 10.77 1.98
CA GLN A 486 -19.11 11.40 2.18
C GLN A 486 -19.09 12.91 1.87
N SER A 487 -20.16 13.48 1.32
CA SER A 487 -20.33 14.93 1.03
C SER A 487 -19.24 15.58 0.15
N ASN A 488 -18.45 14.77 -0.56
CA ASN A 488 -17.37 15.19 -1.45
C ASN A 488 -17.65 14.90 -2.94
N GLY A 489 -18.71 14.13 -3.24
CA GLY A 489 -19.19 13.91 -4.61
C GLY A 489 -18.09 13.39 -5.56
N TYR A 490 -17.91 14.08 -6.70
CA TYR A 490 -16.95 13.70 -7.73
C TYR A 490 -15.48 13.80 -7.29
N TYR A 491 -15.17 14.51 -6.20
CA TYR A 491 -13.80 14.59 -5.69
C TYR A 491 -13.27 13.22 -5.20
N ASP A 492 -14.18 12.33 -4.78
CA ASP A 492 -13.88 10.96 -4.36
C ASP A 492 -14.09 9.92 -5.49
N TRP A 493 -14.51 10.34 -6.68
CA TRP A 493 -14.65 9.43 -7.83
C TRP A 493 -13.27 9.05 -8.40
N SER A 494 -13.00 7.75 -8.55
CA SER A 494 -11.70 7.24 -9.02
C SER A 494 -11.30 7.78 -10.41
N GLY A 495 -12.27 8.01 -11.29
CA GLY A 495 -12.05 8.49 -12.64
C GLY A 495 -11.81 10.00 -12.77
N ILE A 496 -11.94 10.79 -11.69
CA ILE A 496 -12.01 12.26 -11.78
C ILE A 496 -10.76 12.89 -12.39
N ARG A 497 -9.56 12.39 -12.06
CA ARG A 497 -8.31 12.96 -12.57
C ARG A 497 -8.17 12.73 -14.07
N TYR A 498 -8.37 11.49 -14.50
CA TYR A 498 -8.34 11.15 -15.92
C TYR A 498 -9.41 11.97 -16.67
N PHE A 499 -10.62 12.07 -16.12
CA PHE A 499 -11.69 12.86 -16.70
C PHE A 499 -11.34 14.34 -16.86
N LEU A 500 -10.87 15.01 -15.80
CA LEU A 500 -10.51 16.45 -15.85
C LEU A 500 -9.40 16.73 -16.86
N TYR A 501 -8.42 15.84 -16.97
CA TYR A 501 -7.36 15.96 -17.96
C TYR A 501 -7.87 15.79 -19.39
N GLU A 502 -8.68 14.76 -19.65
CA GLU A 502 -9.24 14.54 -20.99
C GLU A 502 -10.25 15.63 -21.38
N TYR A 503 -10.95 16.23 -20.41
CA TYR A 503 -11.79 17.41 -20.64
C TYR A 503 -10.97 18.65 -21.03
N ASP A 504 -9.83 18.92 -20.37
CA ASP A 504 -8.91 20.00 -20.78
C ASP A 504 -8.37 19.77 -22.20
N GLU A 505 -7.93 18.55 -22.53
CA GLU A 505 -7.48 18.23 -23.89
C GLU A 505 -8.61 18.33 -24.92
N TYR A 506 -9.85 17.93 -24.57
CA TYR A 506 -11.03 18.11 -25.41
C TYR A 506 -11.27 19.59 -25.73
N LEU A 507 -11.28 20.45 -24.71
CA LEU A 507 -11.47 21.88 -24.89
C LEU A 507 -10.37 22.49 -25.75
N ARG A 508 -9.10 22.09 -25.55
CA ARG A 508 -7.98 22.55 -26.38
C ARG A 508 -8.14 22.16 -27.84
N ASN A 509 -8.52 20.91 -28.11
CA ASN A 509 -8.70 20.40 -29.46
C ASN A 509 -9.89 21.06 -30.15
N ALA A 510 -11.03 21.21 -29.45
CA ALA A 510 -12.22 21.88 -29.97
C ALA A 510 -11.94 23.35 -30.35
N ASN A 511 -11.00 24.01 -29.67
CA ASN A 511 -10.63 25.39 -29.90
C ASN A 511 -9.30 25.57 -30.67
N ASN A 512 -8.76 24.50 -31.26
CA ASN A 512 -7.50 24.50 -32.03
C ASN A 512 -6.28 25.12 -31.28
N VAL A 513 -6.23 24.96 -29.95
CA VAL A 513 -5.18 25.54 -29.10
C VAL A 513 -3.97 24.60 -29.03
N THR A 514 -2.86 24.99 -29.66
CA THR A 514 -1.62 24.22 -29.69
C THR A 514 -0.56 24.69 -28.69
N GLU A 515 -0.78 25.83 -28.04
CA GLU A 515 0.21 26.43 -27.13
C GLU A 515 0.47 25.54 -25.90
N ARG A 516 1.73 25.14 -25.72
CA ARG A 516 2.15 24.21 -24.66
C ARG A 516 1.95 24.79 -23.25
N SER A 517 2.05 26.10 -23.08
CA SER A 517 1.82 26.79 -21.81
C SER A 517 0.38 26.64 -21.30
N MET A 518 -0.57 26.38 -22.20
CA MET A 518 -2.00 26.19 -21.89
C MET A 518 -2.37 24.71 -21.73
N LYS A 519 -1.40 23.79 -21.77
CA LYS A 519 -1.64 22.37 -21.57
C LYS A 519 -1.54 22.03 -20.08
N LEU A 520 -2.53 21.31 -19.54
CA LEU A 520 -2.38 20.69 -18.22
C LEU A 520 -1.28 19.64 -18.27
N ASP A 521 -0.21 19.80 -17.47
CA ASP A 521 0.85 18.79 -17.41
C ASP A 521 0.40 17.60 -16.55
N TRP A 522 0.24 16.43 -17.17
CA TRP A 522 -0.23 15.22 -16.48
C TRP A 522 0.65 14.80 -15.30
N ARG A 523 1.98 14.95 -15.41
CA ARG A 523 2.89 14.51 -14.34
C ARG A 523 2.73 15.41 -13.12
N VAL A 524 2.75 16.71 -13.33
CA VAL A 524 2.55 17.72 -12.26
C VAL A 524 1.14 17.58 -11.66
N PHE A 525 0.14 17.27 -12.47
CA PHE A 525 -1.23 17.06 -12.01
C PHE A 525 -1.41 15.76 -11.20
N LEU A 526 -0.59 14.73 -11.41
CA LEU A 526 -0.71 13.47 -10.66
C LEU A 526 -0.02 13.47 -9.30
N GLU A 527 1.00 14.30 -9.10
CA GLU A 527 1.92 14.25 -7.93
C GLU A 527 1.19 14.26 -6.58
N GLU A 528 0.15 15.10 -6.42
CA GLU A 528 -0.60 15.21 -5.16
C GLU A 528 -2.11 15.29 -5.38
N ARG A 529 -2.91 14.88 -4.40
CA ARG A 529 -4.39 14.97 -4.48
C ARG A 529 -4.92 16.40 -4.40
N SER A 530 -4.12 17.31 -3.88
CA SER A 530 -4.31 18.76 -3.92
C SER A 530 -4.14 19.37 -5.31
N SER A 531 -3.90 18.60 -6.37
CA SER A 531 -3.91 19.12 -7.75
C SER A 531 -5.33 19.35 -8.29
N ILE A 532 -6.35 18.77 -7.67
CA ILE A 532 -7.76 19.06 -8.00
C ILE A 532 -8.19 20.26 -7.14
N GLU A 533 -8.42 21.37 -7.80
CA GLU A 533 -8.91 22.60 -7.19
C GLU A 533 -10.42 22.57 -6.98
N HIS A 534 -10.83 23.07 -5.83
CA HIS A 534 -12.22 23.39 -5.54
C HIS A 534 -12.40 24.90 -5.73
N ILE A 535 -13.03 25.29 -6.85
CA ILE A 535 -13.17 26.70 -7.19
C ILE A 535 -13.93 27.41 -6.05
N PHE A 536 -15.11 26.91 -5.67
CA PHE A 536 -15.71 27.15 -4.37
C PHE A 536 -15.03 26.24 -3.32
N PRO A 537 -14.27 26.81 -2.35
CA PRO A 537 -13.36 26.05 -1.50
C PRO A 537 -14.08 25.19 -0.46
N GLN A 538 -13.42 24.12 0.01
CA GLN A 538 -13.95 23.24 1.06
C GLN A 538 -14.19 23.95 2.40
N SER A 539 -13.38 24.96 2.72
CA SER A 539 -13.59 25.87 3.87
C SER A 539 -14.81 26.77 3.72
N GLY A 540 -15.33 26.92 2.49
CA GLY A 540 -16.60 27.55 2.12
C GLY A 540 -17.81 27.02 2.89
N LYS A 541 -17.66 25.84 3.51
CA LYS A 541 -18.65 25.18 4.37
C LYS A 541 -18.80 25.85 5.75
N GLU A 542 -17.91 26.74 6.16
CA GLU A 542 -17.98 27.42 7.46
C GLU A 542 -18.78 28.74 7.39
N LYS A 543 -19.46 29.12 8.49
CA LYS A 543 -20.29 30.34 8.62
C LYS A 543 -19.54 31.69 8.43
N SER A 544 -18.25 31.67 8.14
CA SER A 544 -17.32 32.79 8.29
C SER A 544 -16.72 33.35 6.99
N LEU A 545 -17.32 33.14 5.81
CA LEU A 545 -16.74 33.63 4.55
C LEU A 545 -17.53 34.78 3.90
N GLY A 546 -17.21 36.01 4.32
CA GLY A 546 -17.60 37.23 3.60
C GLY A 546 -17.08 37.34 2.16
N LYS A 547 -16.21 36.42 1.71
CA LYS A 547 -15.65 36.37 0.34
C LYS A 547 -16.49 35.55 -0.67
N TRP A 548 -17.43 34.73 -0.18
CA TRP A 548 -18.24 33.82 -1.01
C TRP A 548 -19.73 33.99 -0.70
N MET A 549 -20.17 35.25 -0.59
CA MET A 549 -21.51 35.63 -0.12
C MET A 549 -22.65 35.05 -0.96
N GLN A 550 -22.39 34.78 -2.25
CA GLN A 550 -23.34 34.18 -3.17
C GLN A 550 -23.79 32.77 -2.76
N PHE A 551 -23.06 32.09 -1.86
CA PHE A 551 -23.45 30.79 -1.30
C PHE A 551 -24.13 30.89 0.07
N ASN A 552 -24.30 32.08 0.65
CA ASN A 552 -24.79 32.25 2.03
C ASN A 552 -26.25 31.83 2.22
N HIS A 553 -27.05 31.86 1.16
CA HIS A 553 -28.45 31.45 1.17
C HIS A 553 -28.61 29.91 1.24
N LEU A 554 -27.54 29.15 0.98
CA LEU A 554 -27.54 27.69 1.02
C LEU A 554 -27.21 27.15 2.41
N THR A 555 -27.81 25.99 2.73
CA THR A 555 -27.46 25.18 3.90
C THR A 555 -26.05 24.58 3.78
N ASP A 556 -25.46 24.14 4.90
CA ASP A 556 -24.14 23.54 4.91
C ASP A 556 -24.08 22.24 4.07
N GLU A 557 -25.18 21.48 4.01
CA GLU A 557 -25.30 20.31 3.14
C GLU A 557 -25.28 20.70 1.66
N GLN A 558 -26.09 21.69 1.27
CA GLN A 558 -26.13 22.19 -0.11
C GLN A 558 -24.78 22.76 -0.56
N LYS A 559 -24.10 23.51 0.33
CA LYS A 559 -22.73 23.98 0.08
C LYS A 559 -21.76 22.83 -0.10
N ALA A 560 -21.87 21.76 0.70
CA ALA A 560 -21.04 20.59 0.55
C ALA A 560 -21.28 19.88 -0.80
N ARG A 561 -22.54 19.79 -1.25
CA ARG A 561 -22.87 19.26 -2.58
C ARG A 561 -22.32 20.15 -3.70
N CYS A 562 -22.46 21.47 -3.64
CA CYS A 562 -21.82 22.40 -4.59
C CYS A 562 -20.30 22.19 -4.64
N CYS A 563 -19.67 22.03 -3.46
CA CYS A 563 -18.23 21.84 -3.34
C CYS A 563 -17.76 20.56 -4.06
N GLY A 564 -18.47 19.44 -3.85
CA GLY A 564 -18.20 18.14 -4.47
C GLY A 564 -18.77 17.95 -5.88
N SER A 565 -19.45 18.95 -6.44
CA SER A 565 -20.07 18.86 -7.76
C SER A 565 -19.01 18.94 -8.88
N LEU A 566 -19.24 18.21 -9.97
CA LEU A 566 -18.29 18.11 -11.08
C LEU A 566 -17.90 19.49 -11.65
N GLY A 567 -18.89 20.37 -11.79
CA GLY A 567 -18.70 21.74 -12.30
C GLY A 567 -17.85 22.63 -11.40
N ASN A 568 -17.63 22.26 -10.13
CA ASN A 568 -16.78 23.01 -9.19
C ASN A 568 -15.32 22.53 -9.15
N LEU A 569 -15.02 21.40 -9.80
CA LEU A 569 -13.70 20.79 -9.78
C LEU A 569 -12.88 21.20 -11.01
N LEU A 570 -11.61 21.54 -10.79
CA LEU A 570 -10.69 22.01 -11.82
C LEU A 570 -9.32 21.37 -11.65
N GLY A 571 -8.72 20.88 -12.74
CA GLY A 571 -7.36 20.32 -12.68
C GLY A 571 -6.31 21.43 -12.78
N ILE A 572 -5.48 21.60 -11.75
CA ILE A 572 -4.38 22.58 -11.71
C ILE A 572 -3.10 21.98 -11.09
N SER A 573 -1.99 22.72 -11.10
CA SER A 573 -0.77 22.28 -10.40
C SER A 573 -0.88 22.48 -8.89
N ASN A 574 -0.31 21.56 -8.09
CA ASN A 574 -0.34 21.65 -6.63
C ASN A 574 0.24 22.96 -6.05
N PRO A 575 1.40 23.48 -6.53
CA PRO A 575 1.90 24.78 -6.07
C PRO A 575 0.92 25.92 -6.33
N LYS A 576 0.20 25.87 -7.45
CA LYS A 576 -0.82 26.87 -7.78
C LYS A 576 -2.04 26.72 -6.87
N ASN A 577 -2.54 25.51 -6.62
CA ASN A 577 -3.65 25.29 -5.70
C ASN A 577 -3.33 25.84 -4.29
N SER A 578 -2.16 25.48 -3.76
CA SER A 578 -1.71 25.99 -2.47
C SER A 578 -1.62 27.52 -2.40
N ALA A 579 -1.29 28.18 -3.52
CA ALA A 579 -1.23 29.64 -3.61
C ALA A 579 -2.62 30.30 -3.66
N LEU A 580 -3.63 29.63 -4.24
CA LEU A 580 -5.00 30.14 -4.38
C LEU A 580 -5.78 30.09 -3.06
N ASN A 581 -5.55 29.08 -2.22
CA ASN A 581 -6.15 28.99 -0.88
C ASN A 581 -7.69 29.24 -0.92
N ASN A 582 -8.23 29.97 0.06
CA ASN A 582 -9.66 30.30 0.17
C ASN A 582 -9.99 31.70 -0.40
N ASP A 583 -9.22 32.13 -1.40
CA ASP A 583 -9.42 33.39 -2.10
C ASP A 583 -10.83 33.53 -2.66
N SER A 584 -11.28 34.77 -2.85
CA SER A 584 -12.51 35.03 -3.62
C SER A 584 -12.32 34.60 -5.07
N PHE A 585 -13.41 34.40 -5.81
CA PHE A 585 -13.32 34.00 -7.21
C PHE A 585 -12.50 34.99 -8.05
N GLU A 586 -12.68 36.30 -7.86
CA GLU A 586 -11.91 37.33 -8.55
C GLU A 586 -10.40 37.26 -8.24
N GLU A 587 -10.04 37.02 -6.98
CA GLU A 587 -8.65 36.79 -6.59
C GLU A 587 -8.09 35.51 -7.22
N LYS A 588 -8.90 34.44 -7.36
CA LYS A 588 -8.47 33.19 -8.01
C LYS A 588 -8.29 33.35 -9.53
N LYS A 589 -9.11 34.20 -10.17
CA LYS A 589 -8.96 34.59 -11.59
C LYS A 589 -7.61 35.26 -11.83
N ASP A 590 -7.30 36.27 -11.00
CA ASP A 590 -6.09 37.07 -11.10
C ASP A 590 -5.62 37.53 -9.71
N GLN A 591 -4.58 36.87 -9.19
CA GLN A 591 -4.05 37.21 -7.87
C GLN A 591 -3.27 38.53 -7.89
N GLY A 592 -2.99 39.13 -9.05
CA GLY A 592 -2.36 40.45 -9.15
C GLY A 592 -3.14 41.55 -8.41
N ILE A 593 -4.45 41.34 -8.20
CA ILE A 593 -5.32 42.22 -7.41
C ILE A 593 -4.84 42.35 -5.95
N LYS A 594 -4.10 41.36 -5.44
CA LYS A 594 -3.52 41.37 -4.09
C LYS A 594 -2.24 42.20 -3.95
N GLY A 595 -1.64 42.62 -5.08
CA GLY A 595 -0.42 43.43 -5.13
C GLY A 595 0.66 42.86 -6.06
N GLU A 596 1.71 43.65 -6.30
CA GLU A 596 2.77 43.35 -7.30
C GLU A 596 3.45 41.99 -7.11
N ALA A 597 3.57 41.52 -5.86
CA ALA A 597 4.19 40.23 -5.53
C ALA A 597 3.42 39.01 -6.09
N TYR A 598 2.18 39.19 -6.53
CA TYR A 598 1.27 38.15 -7.00
C TYR A 598 0.92 38.26 -8.49
N MET A 599 1.57 39.17 -9.24
CA MET A 599 1.35 39.30 -10.68
C MET A 599 1.61 37.99 -11.44
N ASN A 600 0.87 37.80 -12.53
CA ASN A 600 0.95 36.62 -13.40
C ASN A 600 0.59 35.30 -12.68
N ARG A 601 -0.27 35.36 -11.66
CA ARG A 601 -0.81 34.20 -10.94
C ARG A 601 -2.33 34.20 -10.98
N GLY A 602 -2.92 33.02 -10.97
CA GLY A 602 -4.36 32.83 -11.12
C GLY A 602 -4.72 31.99 -12.35
N TYR A 603 -6.01 31.79 -12.56
CA TYR A 603 -6.54 30.95 -13.63
C TYR A 603 -6.23 31.47 -15.04
N LYS A 604 -6.14 32.81 -15.22
CA LYS A 604 -5.79 33.44 -16.51
C LYS A 604 -4.44 33.01 -17.09
N PHE A 605 -3.54 32.55 -16.22
CA PHE A 605 -2.17 32.16 -16.57
C PHE A 605 -2.00 30.63 -16.55
N GLY A 606 -3.10 29.90 -16.62
CA GLY A 606 -3.14 28.45 -16.47
C GLY A 606 -3.38 27.64 -17.74
N SER A 607 -3.78 26.39 -17.53
CA SER A 607 -4.30 25.49 -18.56
C SER A 607 -5.51 26.09 -19.25
N TYR A 608 -5.91 25.50 -20.37
CA TYR A 608 -7.02 26.02 -21.14
C TYR A 608 -8.35 25.96 -20.37
N SER A 609 -8.59 24.88 -19.60
CA SER A 609 -9.74 24.80 -18.69
C SER A 609 -9.70 25.87 -17.60
N GLU A 610 -8.52 26.18 -17.04
CA GLU A 610 -8.36 27.30 -16.09
C GLU A 610 -8.76 28.64 -16.74
N ARG A 611 -8.30 28.90 -17.97
CA ARG A 611 -8.61 30.14 -18.68
C ARG A 611 -10.09 30.29 -18.99
N ILE A 612 -10.75 29.21 -19.41
CA ILE A 612 -12.22 29.22 -19.60
C ILE A 612 -12.94 29.53 -18.29
N VAL A 613 -12.51 28.92 -17.17
CA VAL A 613 -13.06 29.27 -15.84
C VAL A 613 -12.81 30.74 -15.50
N ALA A 614 -11.69 31.31 -15.94
CA ALA A 614 -11.36 32.71 -15.68
C ALA A 614 -12.24 33.72 -16.43
N GLU A 615 -12.96 33.30 -17.49
CA GLU A 615 -13.87 34.16 -18.26
C GLU A 615 -15.26 34.31 -17.60
N TYR A 616 -15.59 33.50 -16.58
CA TYR A 616 -16.84 33.70 -15.85
C TYR A 616 -16.79 34.99 -15.01
N ASP A 617 -17.90 35.72 -14.99
CA ASP A 617 -18.02 36.97 -14.23
C ASP A 617 -18.13 36.71 -12.72
N ASN A 618 -18.96 35.75 -12.34
CA ASN A 618 -19.17 35.35 -10.95
C ASN A 618 -19.19 33.82 -10.85
N TRP A 619 -18.93 33.30 -9.65
CA TRP A 619 -18.99 31.87 -9.39
C TRP A 619 -20.10 31.57 -8.39
N THR A 620 -21.24 31.09 -8.89
CA THR A 620 -22.46 30.82 -8.11
C THR A 620 -22.87 29.34 -8.21
N PRO A 621 -23.85 28.86 -7.42
CA PRO A 621 -24.42 27.52 -7.60
C PRO A 621 -24.91 27.25 -9.04
N GLU A 622 -25.49 28.26 -9.69
CA GLU A 622 -25.97 28.19 -11.07
C GLU A 622 -24.80 28.05 -12.06
N THR A 623 -23.72 28.81 -11.86
CA THR A 623 -22.48 28.66 -12.66
C THR A 623 -21.89 27.26 -12.53
N ILE A 624 -21.87 26.70 -11.31
CA ILE A 624 -21.41 25.33 -11.06
C ILE A 624 -22.30 24.34 -11.82
N PHE A 625 -23.62 24.53 -11.80
CA PHE A 625 -24.54 23.68 -12.54
C PHE A 625 -24.30 23.76 -14.06
N GLN A 626 -24.18 24.97 -14.61
CA GLN A 626 -23.97 25.19 -16.04
C GLN A 626 -22.69 24.50 -16.54
N ARG A 627 -21.55 24.76 -15.88
CA ARG A 627 -20.29 24.09 -16.22
C ARG A 627 -20.39 22.58 -16.01
N GLY A 628 -21.10 22.16 -14.97
CA GLY A 628 -21.34 20.75 -14.67
C GLY A 628 -22.10 20.03 -15.79
N ILE A 629 -23.08 20.70 -16.43
CA ILE A 629 -23.79 20.19 -17.60
C ILE A 629 -22.83 19.93 -18.74
N ASP A 630 -22.00 20.92 -19.10
CA ASP A 630 -21.04 20.79 -20.22
C ASP A 630 -20.06 19.64 -20.00
N MET A 631 -19.63 19.44 -18.75
CA MET A 631 -18.75 18.35 -18.34
C MET A 631 -19.47 16.99 -18.40
N LEU A 632 -20.73 16.90 -17.96
CA LEU A 632 -21.52 15.68 -18.07
C LEU A 632 -21.82 15.30 -19.52
N ASP A 633 -22.11 16.28 -20.38
CA ASP A 633 -22.32 16.03 -21.80
C ASP A 633 -21.05 15.51 -22.48
N PHE A 634 -19.88 16.08 -22.12
CA PHE A 634 -18.60 15.50 -22.54
C PHE A 634 -18.40 14.07 -22.01
N LEU A 635 -18.75 13.80 -20.74
CA LEU A 635 -18.65 12.44 -20.17
C LEU A 635 -19.52 11.45 -20.95
N TRP A 636 -20.78 11.80 -21.23
CA TRP A 636 -21.70 10.94 -21.99
C TRP A 636 -21.20 10.67 -23.41
N LYS A 637 -20.67 11.71 -24.07
CA LYS A 637 -20.05 11.58 -25.39
C LYS A 637 -18.81 10.69 -25.35
N LYS A 638 -17.96 10.83 -24.32
CA LYS A 638 -16.78 9.98 -24.10
C LYS A 638 -17.16 8.53 -23.84
N LEU A 639 -18.30 8.28 -23.21
CA LEU A 639 -18.84 6.95 -23.00
C LEU A 639 -19.55 6.38 -24.24
N GLY A 640 -19.88 7.21 -25.23
CA GLY A 640 -20.58 6.81 -26.45
C GLY A 640 -22.06 6.49 -26.23
N ILE A 641 -22.69 7.11 -25.23
CA ILE A 641 -24.10 6.90 -24.86
C ILE A 641 -24.95 8.17 -24.93
N ASP A 642 -24.37 9.29 -25.39
CA ASP A 642 -25.04 10.59 -25.53
C ASP A 642 -26.29 10.52 -26.43
N GLN A 643 -26.28 9.67 -27.45
CA GLN A 643 -27.44 9.47 -28.33
C GLN A 643 -28.39 8.35 -27.88
N VAL A 644 -27.89 7.41 -27.08
CA VAL A 644 -28.64 6.21 -26.67
C VAL A 644 -29.45 6.48 -25.40
N GLU A 645 -28.84 7.21 -24.46
CA GLU A 645 -29.42 7.52 -23.16
C GLU A 645 -29.14 8.99 -22.79
N PRO A 646 -29.78 9.96 -23.50
CA PRO A 646 -29.56 11.38 -23.25
C PRO A 646 -30.04 11.76 -21.84
N LEU A 647 -29.27 12.59 -21.15
CA LEU A 647 -29.62 13.09 -19.83
C LEU A 647 -30.66 14.21 -19.93
N THR A 648 -31.76 14.08 -19.19
CA THR A 648 -32.66 15.22 -18.96
C THR A 648 -32.00 16.23 -18.02
N ILE A 649 -32.52 17.46 -17.98
CA ILE A 649 -32.04 18.49 -17.05
C ILE A 649 -32.15 17.99 -15.59
N GLU A 650 -33.19 17.23 -15.27
CA GLU A 650 -33.39 16.68 -13.93
C GLU A 650 -32.36 15.59 -13.59
N ASP A 651 -32.05 14.69 -14.55
CA ASP A 651 -30.98 13.70 -14.37
C ASP A 651 -29.63 14.38 -14.14
N LYS A 652 -29.34 15.47 -14.88
CA LYS A 652 -28.11 16.26 -14.69
C LYS A 652 -28.06 16.88 -13.30
N LYS A 653 -29.16 17.42 -12.77
CA LYS A 653 -29.21 17.96 -11.41
C LYS A 653 -28.90 16.89 -10.36
N ILE A 654 -29.52 15.71 -10.47
CA ILE A 654 -29.29 14.59 -9.55
C ILE A 654 -27.82 14.15 -9.62
N LEU A 655 -27.30 13.94 -10.82
CA LEU A 655 -25.92 13.50 -11.02
C LEU A 655 -24.89 14.52 -10.55
N LEU A 656 -25.21 15.81 -10.54
CA LEU A 656 -24.36 16.88 -10.04
C LEU A 656 -24.53 17.14 -8.54
N GLY A 657 -25.51 16.49 -7.88
CA GLY A 657 -25.88 16.74 -6.49
C GLY A 657 -26.55 18.11 -6.25
N LEU A 658 -27.20 18.66 -7.27
CA LEU A 658 -27.75 20.02 -7.27
C LEU A 658 -29.28 20.03 -7.42
N GLU A 659 -29.97 19.04 -6.86
CA GLU A 659 -31.44 18.89 -6.96
C GLU A 659 -32.20 20.05 -6.31
N PHE A 660 -31.56 20.78 -5.39
CA PHE A 660 -32.14 21.90 -4.69
C PHE A 660 -32.23 23.19 -5.52
N LEU A 661 -31.64 23.24 -6.72
CA LEU A 661 -31.72 24.41 -7.61
C LEU A 661 -33.07 24.44 -8.34
N ASN A 662 -33.78 25.56 -8.26
CA ASN A 662 -35.07 25.75 -8.90
C ASN A 662 -34.95 25.84 -10.43
N SER A 663 -35.82 25.12 -11.13
CA SER A 663 -35.83 25.08 -12.60
C SER A 663 -36.15 26.43 -13.26
N LYS A 664 -36.82 27.35 -12.55
CA LYS A 664 -37.16 28.69 -13.06
C LYS A 664 -36.00 29.67 -13.08
N ASP A 665 -35.03 29.53 -12.16
CA ASP A 665 -33.85 30.40 -12.08
C ASP A 665 -32.79 30.02 -13.13
N ILE A 666 -32.83 28.77 -13.63
CA ILE A 666 -31.96 28.26 -14.69
C ILE A 666 -32.42 28.75 -16.07
N ILE A 667 -33.72 28.93 -16.28
CA ILE A 667 -34.29 29.29 -17.60
C ILE A 667 -34.05 30.77 -17.95
N SER A 668 -33.79 31.66 -16.97
CA SER A 668 -33.56 33.09 -17.25
C SER A 668 -32.26 33.41 -17.98
N GLU A 669 -31.27 32.51 -17.99
CA GLU A 669 -30.02 32.68 -18.76
C GLU A 669 -30.02 31.94 -20.11
N PHE A 670 -31.04 31.10 -20.40
CA PHE A 670 -31.03 30.18 -21.55
C PHE A 670 -31.80 30.63 -22.81
N MET A 671 -32.45 31.80 -22.82
CA MET A 671 -33.27 32.18 -23.97
C MET A 671 -32.48 32.94 -25.05
N PHE A 672 -31.91 32.19 -26.01
CA PHE A 672 -31.96 32.61 -27.42
C PHE A 672 -32.79 31.59 -28.21
N ASP A 673 -33.89 32.13 -28.75
CA ASP A 673 -34.80 31.57 -29.76
C ASP A 673 -35.74 30.43 -29.34
N GLU A 674 -36.93 30.81 -28.88
CA GLU A 674 -38.16 30.05 -29.16
C GLU A 674 -39.29 31.04 -29.45
N SER A 675 -39.41 31.38 -30.74
CA SER A 675 -40.68 31.80 -31.30
C SER A 675 -41.67 30.63 -31.25
N LEU A 676 -42.91 30.93 -30.88
CA LEU A 676 -44.09 30.06 -30.71
C LEU A 676 -44.37 29.64 -29.25
N LEU A 677 -45.12 30.49 -28.55
CA LEU A 677 -46.42 30.14 -27.95
C LEU A 677 -47.05 31.43 -27.39
N GLU A 678 -47.92 32.03 -28.19
CA GLU A 678 -48.86 33.07 -27.78
C GLU A 678 -50.01 32.49 -26.94
N ASP A 679 -50.61 33.40 -26.18
CA ASP A 679 -51.94 33.37 -25.55
C ASP A 679 -52.13 32.57 -24.25
N SER A 680 -52.17 33.29 -23.12
CA SER A 680 -53.48 33.69 -22.57
C SER A 680 -53.39 34.63 -21.36
N ASN A 681 -54.26 35.64 -21.40
CA ASN A 681 -54.79 36.46 -20.31
C ASN A 681 -53.92 37.56 -19.70
N SER A 682 -54.03 38.72 -20.35
CA SER A 682 -53.96 40.02 -19.71
C SER A 682 -55.32 40.39 -19.07
N LYS A 683 -55.22 41.17 -17.99
CA LYS A 683 -56.25 42.02 -17.34
C LYS A 683 -57.09 41.38 -16.24
N GLU A 684 -56.67 41.62 -15.00
CA GLU A 684 -57.48 42.32 -13.98
C GLU A 684 -56.53 42.94 -12.93
N VAL A 685 -56.28 44.25 -12.97
CA VAL A 685 -56.99 45.35 -12.27
C VAL A 685 -56.16 45.87 -11.10
N ASN A 686 -55.44 46.96 -11.40
CA ASN A 686 -55.15 48.00 -10.43
C ASN A 686 -56.47 48.62 -9.96
N ASN A 687 -57.00 48.13 -8.84
CA ASN A 687 -57.77 48.90 -7.86
C ASN A 687 -58.26 47.94 -6.78
N ILE A 688 -57.86 48.17 -5.53
CA ILE A 688 -58.71 48.28 -4.33
C ILE A 688 -57.77 48.56 -3.16
N LYS A 689 -57.43 49.84 -2.95
CA LYS A 689 -57.20 50.39 -1.62
C LYS A 689 -58.55 50.85 -1.09
N SER A 690 -59.41 49.88 -0.76
CA SER A 690 -60.65 50.07 0.02
C SER A 690 -61.33 48.73 0.25
N LYS A 691 -60.70 47.83 1.00
CA LYS A 691 -61.36 46.70 1.68
C LYS A 691 -60.54 46.25 2.91
N GLY A 692 -60.20 47.22 3.76
CA GLY A 692 -59.87 46.90 5.15
C GLY A 692 -61.12 46.30 5.80
N LEU A 693 -60.94 45.14 6.45
CA LEU A 693 -61.93 44.30 7.16
C LEU A 693 -62.49 43.06 6.43
N GLU A 694 -62.04 42.70 5.23
CA GLU A 694 -62.32 41.35 4.64
C GLU A 694 -61.04 40.50 4.41
N GLU A 695 -59.84 41.08 4.37
CA GLU A 695 -58.57 40.34 4.18
C GLU A 695 -57.97 39.73 5.47
N THR A 696 -58.50 40.04 6.65
CA THR A 696 -57.94 39.54 7.93
C THR A 696 -58.32 38.10 8.24
N ASP A 697 -59.51 37.66 7.82
CA ASP A 697 -60.00 36.31 8.12
C ASP A 697 -59.37 35.25 7.19
N ASP A 698 -59.11 35.61 5.94
CA ASP A 698 -58.48 34.70 4.96
C ASP A 698 -56.99 34.47 5.26
N LEU A 699 -56.29 35.54 5.70
CA LEU A 699 -54.90 35.45 6.17
C LEU A 699 -54.80 34.69 7.50
N GLU A 700 -55.76 34.88 8.43
CA GLU A 700 -55.81 34.13 9.69
C GLU A 700 -56.02 32.63 9.44
N ASN A 701 -56.93 32.24 8.56
CA ASN A 701 -57.17 30.84 8.24
C ASN A 701 -55.96 30.18 7.56
N LYS A 702 -55.31 30.88 6.64
CA LYS A 702 -54.12 30.39 5.95
C LYS A 702 -52.93 30.21 6.91
N LEU A 703 -52.69 31.17 7.80
CA LEU A 703 -51.65 31.07 8.83
C LEU A 703 -51.97 29.95 9.83
N ARG A 704 -53.24 29.73 10.17
CA ARG A 704 -53.66 28.61 11.04
C ARG A 704 -53.50 27.25 10.37
N GLU A 705 -53.76 27.10 9.08
CA GLU A 705 -53.52 25.85 8.34
C GLU A 705 -52.01 25.52 8.24
N ILE A 706 -51.18 26.54 7.97
CA ILE A 706 -49.71 26.40 7.95
C ILE A 706 -49.20 26.02 9.35
N LEU A 707 -49.71 26.66 10.41
CA LEU A 707 -49.32 26.30 11.77
C LEU A 707 -49.84 24.92 12.19
N MET A 708 -51.03 24.49 11.75
CA MET A 708 -51.52 23.13 12.04
C MET A 708 -50.68 22.05 11.37
N THR A 709 -50.19 22.32 10.16
CA THR A 709 -49.30 21.39 9.45
C THR A 709 -47.89 21.38 10.03
N GLN A 710 -47.40 22.52 10.54
CA GLN A 710 -46.06 22.65 11.14
C GLN A 710 -46.01 22.20 12.61
N LEU A 711 -47.06 22.46 13.39
CA LEU A 711 -47.11 22.24 14.84
C LEU A 711 -48.31 21.34 15.20
N THR A 712 -48.23 20.09 14.78
CA THR A 712 -49.30 19.09 14.93
C THR A 712 -49.69 18.79 16.39
N ASP A 713 -48.81 19.06 17.36
CA ASP A 713 -49.05 18.88 18.80
C ASP A 713 -49.47 20.16 19.53
N GLY A 714 -49.64 21.27 18.81
CA GLY A 714 -49.98 22.57 19.39
C GLY A 714 -48.86 23.23 20.18
N MET A 715 -47.59 22.80 20.03
CA MET A 715 -46.46 23.28 20.81
C MET A 715 -45.30 23.80 19.95
N TYR A 716 -44.74 24.98 20.27
CA TYR A 716 -43.61 25.59 19.54
C TYR A 716 -42.39 25.87 20.44
N ASP A 717 -41.16 25.72 19.93
CA ASP A 717 -39.92 25.93 20.69
C ASP A 717 -39.44 27.40 20.66
N ASN A 718 -39.33 27.97 19.46
CA ASN A 718 -38.92 29.34 19.21
C ASN A 718 -39.78 29.94 18.10
N MET A 719 -40.39 31.11 18.34
CA MET A 719 -41.30 31.70 17.35
C MET A 719 -40.60 32.12 16.06
N ASN A 720 -39.31 32.50 16.15
CA ASN A 720 -38.54 32.91 14.98
C ASN A 720 -38.26 31.75 14.02
N GLU A 721 -38.59 30.51 14.40
CA GLU A 721 -38.41 29.29 13.61
C GLU A 721 -39.73 28.81 12.98
N LEU A 722 -40.84 29.50 13.23
CA LEU A 722 -42.13 29.24 12.59
C LEU A 722 -42.09 29.70 11.13
N ALA A 723 -42.63 28.87 10.23
CA ALA A 723 -42.80 29.25 8.85
C ALA A 723 -43.72 30.47 8.80
N GLU A 724 -43.31 31.49 8.02
CA GLU A 724 -44.03 32.76 7.93
C GLU A 724 -44.13 33.58 9.24
N TYR A 725 -43.16 33.46 10.16
CA TYR A 725 -43.10 34.31 11.37
C TYR A 725 -43.23 35.83 11.08
N SER A 726 -42.72 36.28 9.93
CA SER A 726 -42.89 37.67 9.47
C SER A 726 -44.35 38.06 9.22
N GLU A 727 -45.16 37.14 8.68
CA GLU A 727 -46.59 37.37 8.46
C GLU A 727 -47.39 37.21 9.76
N ILE A 728 -47.00 36.29 10.65
CA ILE A 728 -47.55 36.19 12.02
C ILE A 728 -47.29 37.50 12.79
N GLN A 729 -46.08 38.05 12.68
CA GLN A 729 -45.70 39.32 13.31
C GLN A 729 -46.50 40.50 12.73
N ARG A 730 -46.69 40.52 11.42
CA ARG A 730 -47.50 41.53 10.72
C ARG A 730 -48.99 41.43 11.10
N PHE A 731 -49.51 40.23 11.24
CA PHE A 731 -50.89 39.97 11.67
C PHE A 731 -51.12 40.33 13.14
N ALA A 732 -50.15 40.01 14.02
CA ALA A 732 -50.19 40.40 15.43
C ALA A 732 -50.21 41.93 15.58
N MET A 733 -49.40 42.65 14.78
CA MET A 733 -49.42 44.12 14.72
C MET A 733 -50.78 44.68 14.27
N LEU A 734 -51.48 44.02 13.34
CA LEU A 734 -52.82 44.44 12.90
C LEU A 734 -53.89 44.26 13.98
N LYS A 735 -53.70 43.31 14.91
CA LYS A 735 -54.59 43.04 16.06
C LYS A 735 -54.17 43.77 17.35
N ASP A 736 -53.10 44.58 17.30
CA ASP A 736 -52.54 45.30 18.45
C ASP A 736 -52.18 44.36 19.64
N ILE A 737 -51.74 43.14 19.32
CA ILE A 737 -51.27 42.13 20.27
C ILE A 737 -49.86 41.66 19.90
N THR A 738 -49.16 41.03 20.84
CA THR A 738 -47.86 40.41 20.57
C THR A 738 -48.01 39.09 19.81
N PRO A 739 -47.00 38.64 19.03
CA PRO A 739 -47.03 37.31 18.40
C PRO A 739 -47.23 36.16 19.40
N GLU A 740 -46.74 36.31 20.65
CA GLU A 740 -46.96 35.32 21.72
C GLU A 740 -48.42 35.29 22.18
N GLU A 741 -49.08 36.44 22.28
CA GLU A 741 -50.51 36.53 22.61
C GLU A 741 -51.37 35.97 21.47
N LEU A 742 -51.01 36.25 20.22
CA LEU A 742 -51.70 35.73 19.03
C LEU A 742 -51.62 34.20 18.96
N LEU A 743 -50.43 33.61 19.12
CA LEU A 743 -50.27 32.14 19.12
C LEU A 743 -51.03 31.48 20.27
N LYS A 744 -51.08 32.15 21.42
CA LYS A 744 -51.85 31.70 22.59
C LYS A 744 -53.36 31.75 22.35
N GLU A 745 -53.87 32.79 21.68
CA GLU A 745 -55.27 32.86 21.23
C GLU A 745 -55.59 31.75 20.22
N TRP A 746 -54.61 31.35 19.40
CA TRP A 746 -54.74 30.27 18.42
C TRP A 746 -54.58 28.86 19.02
N GLY A 747 -54.36 28.75 20.34
CA GLY A 747 -54.28 27.47 21.06
C GLY A 747 -52.87 26.87 21.15
N TYR A 748 -51.85 27.55 20.64
CA TYR A 748 -50.47 27.09 20.67
C TYR A 748 -49.75 27.49 21.96
N LYS A 749 -48.94 26.57 22.51
CA LYS A 749 -48.18 26.79 23.75
C LYS A 749 -46.68 26.70 23.48
N LYS A 750 -45.90 27.56 24.14
CA LYS A 750 -44.44 27.48 24.10
C LYS A 750 -43.96 26.23 24.83
N ARG A 751 -43.14 25.40 24.17
CA ARG A 751 -42.55 24.20 24.75
C ARG A 751 -41.64 24.62 25.90
N THR A 752 -42.11 24.44 27.13
CA THR A 752 -41.36 24.76 28.36
C THR A 752 -40.57 23.54 28.81
N ASN A 753 -39.69 23.01 27.96
CA ASN A 753 -38.75 21.96 28.35
C ASN A 753 -37.44 22.57 28.87
N TYR A 754 -37.48 23.14 30.07
CA TYR A 754 -36.27 23.28 30.88
C TYR A 754 -36.21 22.11 31.88
N LYS A 755 -35.93 20.90 31.38
CA LYS A 755 -35.88 19.71 32.26
C LYS A 755 -34.55 19.48 32.98
N TYR A 756 -33.51 20.32 32.80
CA TYR A 756 -32.22 20.09 33.46
C TYR A 756 -31.56 21.39 33.98
N CYS A 757 -31.30 21.44 35.29
CA CYS A 757 -30.21 22.27 35.82
C CYS A 757 -28.90 21.72 35.25
N PHE A 758 -28.23 22.48 34.39
CA PHE A 758 -26.97 22.08 33.77
C PHE A 758 -25.81 22.29 34.75
N ASP A 759 -25.22 21.20 35.23
CA ASP A 759 -24.04 21.24 36.10
C ASP A 759 -22.78 21.44 35.26
N LYS A 760 -22.40 22.72 35.11
CA LYS A 760 -21.22 23.13 34.33
C LYS A 760 -19.92 22.51 34.85
N ALA A 761 -19.79 22.31 36.17
CA ALA A 761 -18.55 21.79 36.76
C ALA A 761 -18.41 20.29 36.47
N ALA A 762 -19.48 19.51 36.68
CA ALA A 762 -19.50 18.09 36.38
C ALA A 762 -19.33 17.82 34.87
N ALA A 763 -20.01 18.59 34.01
CA ALA A 763 -19.89 18.51 32.57
C ALA A 763 -18.46 18.75 32.07
N LYS A 764 -17.78 19.77 32.62
CA LYS A 764 -16.39 20.09 32.28
C LYS A 764 -15.45 18.94 32.69
N LYS A 765 -15.64 18.40 33.91
CA LYS A 765 -14.84 17.27 34.42
C LYS A 765 -14.99 16.01 33.55
N LEU A 766 -16.21 15.68 33.13
CA LEU A 766 -16.47 14.54 32.24
C LEU A 766 -15.77 14.66 30.88
N ILE A 767 -15.73 15.87 30.31
CA ILE A 767 -15.09 16.12 29.01
C ILE A 767 -13.56 16.11 29.14
N GLU A 768 -13.02 16.80 30.15
CA GLU A 768 -11.57 17.02 30.28
C GLU A 768 -10.83 15.83 30.91
N GLU A 769 -11.43 15.15 31.90
CA GLU A 769 -10.76 14.07 32.65
C GLU A 769 -11.23 12.67 32.23
N TYR A 770 -12.47 12.54 31.73
CA TYR A 770 -13.06 11.24 31.36
C TYR A 770 -13.29 11.09 29.84
N ASN A 771 -12.77 12.03 29.03
CA ASN A 771 -12.80 12.01 27.56
C ASN A 771 -14.21 11.86 26.94
N ILE A 772 -15.25 12.31 27.62
CA ILE A 772 -16.61 12.31 27.05
C ILE A 772 -16.72 13.38 25.98
N SER A 773 -17.24 13.00 24.79
CA SER A 773 -17.39 13.95 23.70
C SER A 773 -18.55 14.93 23.94
N TYR A 774 -18.43 16.16 23.39
CA TYR A 774 -19.52 17.14 23.42
C TYR A 774 -20.83 16.62 22.79
N ALA A 775 -20.72 15.72 21.81
CA ALA A 775 -21.88 15.12 21.16
C ALA A 775 -22.58 14.10 22.08
N GLU A 776 -21.79 13.28 22.78
CA GLU A 776 -22.31 12.27 23.70
C GLU A 776 -23.00 12.92 24.90
N LEU A 777 -22.37 13.92 25.51
CA LEU A 777 -23.00 14.73 26.56
C LEU A 777 -24.25 15.44 26.05
N GLY A 778 -24.26 15.86 24.77
CA GLY A 778 -25.41 16.48 24.14
C GLY A 778 -26.62 15.54 24.04
N ARG A 779 -26.38 14.28 23.66
CA ARG A 779 -27.43 13.25 23.60
C ARG A 779 -28.03 12.97 24.97
N TRP A 780 -27.22 12.91 26.03
CA TRP A 780 -27.71 12.72 27.41
C TRP A 780 -28.64 13.84 27.88
N LEU A 781 -28.48 15.04 27.34
CA LEU A 781 -29.33 16.20 27.66
C LEU A 781 -30.58 16.28 26.78
N GLY A 782 -30.82 15.26 25.95
CA GLY A 782 -31.97 15.19 25.03
C GLY A 782 -31.83 16.08 23.80
N TYR A 783 -30.62 16.49 23.42
CA TYR A 783 -30.40 17.18 22.14
C TYR A 783 -30.40 16.15 20.99
N ASP A 784 -31.30 16.32 20.02
CA ASP A 784 -31.44 15.47 18.83
C ASP A 784 -30.12 15.41 18.02
N GLU A 785 -29.77 14.25 17.47
CA GLU A 785 -28.57 14.01 16.65
C GLU A 785 -28.54 14.85 15.36
N LYS A 786 -29.70 15.37 14.91
CA LYS A 786 -29.80 16.34 13.80
C LYS A 786 -29.54 17.81 14.20
N SER A 787 -29.48 18.12 15.50
CA SER A 787 -29.28 19.47 16.02
C SER A 787 -27.81 19.75 16.34
N ASN A 788 -27.44 21.03 16.39
CA ASN A 788 -26.09 21.54 16.65
C ASN A 788 -25.64 21.31 18.14
N SER A 789 -25.83 20.10 18.65
CA SER A 789 -25.68 19.66 20.05
C SER A 789 -24.30 19.99 20.61
N ARG A 790 -23.24 19.82 19.80
CA ARG A 790 -21.86 20.20 20.16
C ARG A 790 -21.74 21.70 20.46
N ALA A 791 -22.35 22.56 19.62
CA ALA A 791 -22.29 24.01 19.79
C ALA A 791 -23.11 24.47 21.03
N LEU A 792 -24.26 23.83 21.28
CA LEU A 792 -25.12 24.13 22.42
C LEU A 792 -24.48 23.75 23.76
N VAL A 793 -23.89 22.55 23.86
CA VAL A 793 -23.15 22.12 25.05
C VAL A 793 -21.94 23.02 25.29
N ARG A 794 -21.19 23.37 24.24
CA ARG A 794 -20.03 24.28 24.32
C ARG A 794 -20.43 25.69 24.74
N ALA A 795 -21.56 26.20 24.26
CA ALA A 795 -22.10 27.50 24.67
C ALA A 795 -22.51 27.51 26.16
N LYS A 796 -23.13 26.43 26.65
CA LYS A 796 -23.50 26.27 28.07
C LYS A 796 -22.27 26.20 28.98
N ILE A 797 -21.21 25.48 28.58
CA ILE A 797 -19.96 25.42 29.34
C ILE A 797 -19.24 26.77 29.36
N ASN A 798 -19.28 27.54 28.26
CA ASN A 798 -18.58 28.83 28.17
C ASN A 798 -19.41 30.03 28.69
N GLY A 799 -20.66 29.83 29.11
CA GLY A 799 -21.54 30.88 29.62
C GLY A 799 -21.12 31.45 30.99
N LYS A 800 -21.53 32.69 31.28
CA LYS A 800 -21.16 33.47 32.48
C LYS A 800 -21.90 33.09 33.79
N ARG A 801 -22.92 32.23 33.76
CA ARG A 801 -23.61 31.74 34.97
C ARG A 801 -22.91 30.47 35.48
N SER A 802 -22.42 30.51 36.72
CA SER A 802 -22.09 29.34 37.55
C SER A 802 -23.26 29.14 38.54
N GLU A 803 -23.48 28.04 39.27
CA GLU A 803 -22.83 26.75 39.47
C GLU A 803 -23.91 25.93 40.21
N SER A 804 -24.53 24.92 39.61
CA SER A 804 -25.40 23.99 40.36
C SER A 804 -24.72 22.64 40.45
N GLY A 805 -24.37 22.18 41.67
CA GLY A 805 -23.93 20.80 41.94
C GLY A 805 -25.06 19.76 41.77
N ALA A 806 -25.95 20.01 40.82
CA ALA A 806 -27.18 19.25 40.62
C ALA A 806 -26.89 17.83 40.13
N TRP A 807 -25.72 17.58 39.53
CA TRP A 807 -25.37 16.23 39.08
C TRP A 807 -24.53 15.48 40.12
N THR A 808 -23.84 16.18 41.02
CA THR A 808 -22.90 15.58 41.98
C THR A 808 -23.42 15.49 43.42
N ASN A 809 -24.53 16.16 43.76
CA ASN A 809 -25.12 16.16 45.11
C ASN A 809 -26.03 14.93 45.40
N HIS A 810 -25.65 13.75 44.92
CA HIS A 810 -26.42 12.52 45.12
C HIS A 810 -25.64 11.51 45.97
N VAL A 811 -26.38 10.64 46.66
CA VAL A 811 -25.83 9.49 47.40
C VAL A 811 -26.38 8.22 46.77
N LEU A 812 -25.53 7.20 46.60
CA LEU A 812 -25.93 5.90 46.08
C LEU A 812 -26.95 5.24 47.02
N THR A 813 -28.08 4.81 46.46
CA THR A 813 -29.07 4.00 47.18
C THR A 813 -28.60 2.55 47.32
N ALA A 814 -29.18 1.79 48.24
CA ALA A 814 -28.84 0.37 48.43
C ALA A 814 -29.13 -0.48 47.19
N GLU A 815 -30.17 -0.14 46.43
CA GLU A 815 -30.54 -0.81 45.19
C GLU A 815 -29.53 -0.51 44.06
N GLU A 816 -29.15 0.75 43.88
CA GLU A 816 -28.11 1.17 42.92
C GLU A 816 -26.76 0.52 43.24
N ASN A 817 -26.39 0.42 44.52
CA ASN A 817 -25.16 -0.25 44.94
C ASN A 817 -25.19 -1.76 44.63
N THR A 818 -26.33 -2.42 44.87
CA THR A 818 -26.51 -3.85 44.55
C THR A 818 -26.43 -4.11 43.05
N LEU A 819 -27.06 -3.24 42.24
CA LEU A 819 -26.99 -3.31 40.78
C LEU A 819 -25.54 -3.15 40.29
N LEU A 820 -24.81 -2.15 40.80
CA LEU A 820 -23.40 -1.93 40.46
C LEU A 820 -22.53 -3.15 40.77
N HIS A 821 -22.67 -3.74 41.96
CA HIS A 821 -21.96 -4.99 42.28
C HIS A 821 -22.32 -6.13 41.32
N SER A 822 -23.59 -6.25 40.93
CA SER A 822 -24.02 -7.26 39.96
C SER A 822 -23.41 -7.03 38.56
N MET A 823 -23.33 -5.76 38.12
CA MET A 823 -22.72 -5.38 36.84
C MET A 823 -21.22 -5.64 36.83
N ILE A 824 -20.52 -5.32 37.92
CA ILE A 824 -19.08 -5.59 38.07
C ILE A 824 -18.80 -7.09 38.01
N ILE A 825 -19.64 -7.92 38.62
CA ILE A 825 -19.52 -9.39 38.55
C ILE A 825 -19.70 -9.88 37.10
N LYS A 826 -20.65 -9.29 36.36
CA LYS A 826 -20.95 -9.63 34.97
C LYS A 826 -20.03 -8.98 33.94
N HIS A 827 -19.09 -8.14 34.36
CA HIS A 827 -18.24 -7.33 33.48
C HIS A 827 -19.04 -6.38 32.56
N GLU A 828 -20.16 -5.85 33.04
CA GLU A 828 -20.98 -4.87 32.33
C GLU A 828 -20.50 -3.45 32.65
N THR A 829 -20.31 -2.61 31.62
CA THR A 829 -19.98 -1.19 31.78
C THR A 829 -21.17 -0.28 31.51
N GLU A 830 -22.24 -0.82 30.91
CA GLU A 830 -23.47 -0.10 30.63
C GLU A 830 -24.67 -0.97 30.97
N TYR A 831 -25.74 -0.37 31.48
CA TYR A 831 -27.02 -1.01 31.75
C TYR A 831 -28.15 -0.09 31.31
N GLU A 832 -29.12 -0.63 30.59
CA GLU A 832 -30.36 0.07 30.22
C GLU A 832 -31.53 -0.60 30.94
N GLY A 833 -32.23 0.16 31.78
CA GLY A 833 -33.49 -0.24 32.40
C GLY A 833 -34.63 0.68 31.97
N ASP A 834 -35.85 0.34 32.37
CA ASP A 834 -37.07 1.04 31.92
C ASP A 834 -37.07 2.55 32.25
N ASN A 835 -36.47 2.96 33.37
CA ASN A 835 -36.56 4.34 33.88
C ASN A 835 -35.19 5.05 34.02
N PHE A 836 -34.08 4.35 33.79
CA PHE A 836 -32.73 4.92 33.82
C PHE A 836 -31.73 4.05 33.05
N SER A 837 -30.67 4.68 32.55
CA SER A 837 -29.47 3.98 32.10
C SER A 837 -28.28 4.29 33.00
N LEU A 838 -27.39 3.33 33.16
CA LEU A 838 -26.20 3.40 34.00
C LEU A 838 -24.97 3.20 33.13
N LYS A 839 -23.92 4.01 33.36
CA LYS A 839 -22.60 3.82 32.74
C LYS A 839 -21.47 3.88 33.76
N ILE A 840 -20.51 2.96 33.64
CA ILE A 840 -19.23 2.95 34.35
C ILE A 840 -18.14 3.39 33.36
N ILE A 841 -17.51 4.53 33.63
CA ILE A 841 -16.51 5.14 32.76
C ILE A 841 -15.16 5.16 33.48
N SER A 842 -14.12 4.63 32.83
CA SER A 842 -12.75 4.65 33.33
C SER A 842 -11.86 5.43 32.37
N ASN A 843 -11.01 6.29 32.91
CA ASN A 843 -9.97 6.98 32.15
C ASN A 843 -8.59 6.29 32.26
N GLY A 844 -8.52 5.12 32.89
CA GLY A 844 -7.27 4.38 33.15
C GLY A 844 -6.54 4.74 34.45
N ASN A 845 -7.08 5.68 35.24
CA ASN A 845 -6.58 6.03 36.59
C ASN A 845 -7.72 6.14 37.62
N ASP A 846 -8.84 6.74 37.23
CA ASP A 846 -10.03 6.96 38.04
C ASP A 846 -11.30 6.47 37.32
N ILE A 847 -12.37 6.26 38.10
CA ILE A 847 -13.66 5.75 37.62
C ILE A 847 -14.76 6.73 37.99
N CYS A 848 -15.62 7.03 37.02
CA CYS A 848 -16.86 7.76 37.19
C CYS A 848 -18.06 6.85 36.92
N ILE A 849 -19.08 6.92 37.77
CA ILE A 849 -20.35 6.25 37.54
C ILE A 849 -21.40 7.30 37.20
N LEU A 850 -22.12 7.07 36.10
CA LEU A 850 -23.19 7.91 35.61
C LEU A 850 -24.53 7.18 35.67
N PHE A 851 -25.54 7.86 36.19
CA PHE A 851 -26.95 7.47 36.05
C PHE A 851 -27.67 8.52 35.22
N LEU A 852 -28.27 8.09 34.12
CA LEU A 852 -29.09 8.89 33.23
C LEU A 852 -30.55 8.51 33.48
N CYS A 853 -31.24 9.26 34.33
CA CYS A 853 -32.67 9.10 34.57
C CYS A 853 -33.48 10.00 33.63
N GLU A 854 -34.77 9.71 33.43
CA GLU A 854 -35.66 10.52 32.57
C GLU A 854 -35.66 12.04 32.89
N ASP A 855 -35.38 12.38 34.16
CA ASP A 855 -35.50 13.76 34.68
C ASP A 855 -34.20 14.33 35.27
N THR A 856 -33.15 13.51 35.48
CA THR A 856 -31.91 13.93 36.15
C THR A 856 -30.69 13.13 35.72
N ILE A 857 -29.51 13.76 35.70
CA ILE A 857 -28.22 13.08 35.56
C ILE A 857 -27.55 13.04 36.93
N LYS A 858 -27.13 11.85 37.40
CA LYS A 858 -26.30 11.69 38.60
C LYS A 858 -24.88 11.27 38.20
N CYS A 859 -23.88 11.99 38.69
CA CYS A 859 -22.46 11.72 38.47
C CYS A 859 -21.76 11.45 39.79
N PHE A 860 -21.15 10.27 39.92
CA PHE A 860 -20.34 9.89 41.06
C PHE A 860 -18.87 9.82 40.64
N PHE A 861 -18.08 10.80 41.08
CA PHE A 861 -16.63 10.83 40.89
C PHE A 861 -15.86 10.26 42.09
N GLU A 862 -16.50 10.20 43.26
CA GLU A 862 -15.97 9.55 44.45
C GLU A 862 -16.87 8.37 44.81
N LEU A 863 -16.27 7.18 44.87
CA LEU A 863 -16.97 5.93 45.12
C LEU A 863 -16.75 5.42 46.55
N PRO A 864 -17.74 4.73 47.14
CA PRO A 864 -17.55 3.97 48.37
C PRO A 864 -16.39 2.95 48.27
N GLU A 865 -15.70 2.70 49.39
CA GLU A 865 -14.49 1.85 49.41
C GLU A 865 -14.75 0.38 49.02
N ASP A 866 -15.93 -0.15 49.32
CA ASP A 866 -16.39 -1.49 48.90
C ASP A 866 -16.53 -1.61 47.39
N LEU A 867 -17.11 -0.59 46.73
CA LEU A 867 -17.19 -0.51 45.27
C LEU A 867 -15.80 -0.37 44.63
N LYS A 868 -14.93 0.48 45.19
CA LYS A 868 -13.55 0.63 44.71
C LYS A 868 -12.78 -0.68 44.76
N ALA A 869 -12.94 -1.45 45.85
CA ALA A 869 -12.31 -2.75 45.99
C ALA A 869 -12.80 -3.73 44.90
N ALA A 870 -14.12 -3.79 44.66
CA ALA A 870 -14.70 -4.65 43.63
C ALA A 870 -14.25 -4.28 42.20
N LEU A 871 -14.20 -2.98 41.88
CA LEU A 871 -13.72 -2.49 40.58
C LEU A 871 -12.23 -2.77 40.37
N LYS A 872 -11.42 -2.71 41.43
CA LYS A 872 -9.98 -2.98 41.40
C LYS A 872 -9.67 -4.46 41.22
N GLU A 873 -10.45 -5.34 41.84
CA GLU A 873 -10.34 -6.80 41.64
C GLU A 873 -10.57 -7.20 40.18
N LYS A 874 -11.38 -6.43 39.45
CA LYS A 874 -11.75 -6.69 38.05
C LYS A 874 -10.98 -5.86 37.03
N ASP A 875 -9.89 -5.21 37.44
CA ASP A 875 -9.00 -4.40 36.57
C ASP A 875 -9.70 -3.25 35.80
N TYR A 876 -10.87 -2.77 36.27
CA TYR A 876 -11.57 -1.64 35.62
C TYR A 876 -10.75 -0.34 35.60
N TYR A 877 -9.77 -0.22 36.51
CA TYR A 877 -8.84 0.91 36.55
C TYR A 877 -7.73 0.81 35.49
N LYS A 878 -7.46 -0.38 34.93
CA LYS A 878 -6.38 -0.59 33.96
C LYS A 878 -6.82 -0.34 32.51
N PHE A 879 -8.10 -0.55 32.22
CA PHE A 879 -8.66 -0.62 30.87
C PHE A 879 -9.78 0.42 30.69
N THR A 880 -9.88 1.01 29.50
CA THR A 880 -11.00 1.90 29.19
C THR A 880 -12.29 1.12 28.94
N SER A 881 -13.44 1.80 28.92
CA SER A 881 -14.71 1.17 28.53
C SER A 881 -14.65 0.52 27.14
N PHE A 882 -13.91 1.11 26.20
CA PHE A 882 -13.67 0.51 24.89
C PHE A 882 -12.87 -0.80 24.99
N ASP A 883 -11.79 -0.80 25.77
CA ASP A 883 -10.95 -1.99 25.97
C ASP A 883 -11.74 -3.14 26.62
N ILE A 884 -12.61 -2.82 27.59
CA ILE A 884 -13.49 -3.80 28.25
C ILE A 884 -14.53 -4.36 27.27
N ASP A 885 -15.11 -3.51 26.41
CA ASP A 885 -16.09 -3.98 25.44
C ASP A 885 -15.47 -4.81 24.31
N VAL A 886 -14.22 -4.54 23.94
CA VAL A 886 -13.42 -5.43 23.06
C VAL A 886 -13.24 -6.80 23.71
N LEU A 887 -12.93 -6.86 25.01
CA LEU A 887 -12.81 -8.11 25.76
C LEU A 887 -14.13 -8.89 25.82
N ARG A 888 -15.27 -8.17 25.91
CA ARG A 888 -16.61 -8.76 25.99
C ARG A 888 -17.10 -9.33 24.66
N THR A 889 -16.85 -8.62 23.56
CA THR A 889 -17.39 -8.95 22.22
C THR A 889 -16.47 -9.87 21.42
N GLY A 890 -15.17 -9.92 21.72
CA GLY A 890 -14.24 -10.77 21.01
C GLY A 890 -14.31 -12.25 21.39
N LYS A 891 -13.62 -13.08 20.60
CA LYS A 891 -13.50 -14.53 20.82
C LYS A 891 -12.07 -14.91 21.18
N VAL A 892 -11.94 -15.74 22.21
CA VAL A 892 -10.67 -16.35 22.62
C VAL A 892 -10.57 -17.71 21.97
N GLU A 893 -9.48 -17.95 21.24
CA GLU A 893 -9.18 -19.23 20.61
C GLU A 893 -7.77 -19.66 20.97
N THR A 894 -7.49 -20.95 20.89
CA THR A 894 -6.14 -21.47 21.11
C THR A 894 -5.50 -21.91 19.81
N TYR A 895 -4.20 -21.65 19.69
CA TYR A 895 -3.35 -22.21 18.64
C TYR A 895 -2.01 -22.59 19.23
N LEU A 896 -1.67 -23.88 19.17
CA LEU A 896 -0.48 -24.46 19.80
C LEU A 896 -0.36 -24.09 21.28
N GLY A 897 -1.50 -24.02 21.98
CA GLY A 897 -1.58 -23.69 23.40
C GLY A 897 -1.40 -22.21 23.75
N LYS A 898 -1.21 -21.33 22.75
CA LYS A 898 -1.25 -19.87 22.94
C LYS A 898 -2.69 -19.40 22.92
N ARG A 899 -3.07 -18.54 23.87
CA ARG A 899 -4.38 -17.89 23.94
C ARG A 899 -4.37 -16.67 23.03
N LEU A 900 -5.00 -16.79 21.86
CA LEU A 900 -5.10 -15.72 20.88
C LEU A 900 -6.48 -15.08 20.92
N PHE A 901 -6.55 -13.79 20.63
CA PHE A 901 -7.80 -13.03 20.66
C PHE A 901 -8.22 -12.56 19.27
N ARG A 902 -9.50 -12.74 18.94
CA ARG A 902 -10.15 -12.18 17.76
C ARG A 902 -11.12 -11.09 18.19
N ALA A 903 -10.78 -9.83 17.93
CA ALA A 903 -11.72 -8.73 18.15
C ALA A 903 -12.78 -8.67 17.04
N GLU A 904 -14.04 -8.44 17.41
CA GLU A 904 -15.12 -8.13 16.47
C GLU A 904 -15.14 -6.64 16.10
N LYS A 905 -14.61 -5.78 16.98
CA LYS A 905 -14.48 -4.34 16.77
C LYS A 905 -13.13 -3.95 16.17
N ASN A 906 -13.11 -2.89 15.38
CA ASN A 906 -11.87 -2.31 14.87
C ASN A 906 -11.12 -1.58 15.99
N VAL A 907 -9.94 -2.08 16.34
CA VAL A 907 -9.09 -1.57 17.43
C VAL A 907 -8.08 -0.51 16.97
N GLY A 908 -8.02 -0.18 15.67
CA GLY A 908 -6.97 0.66 15.08
C GLY A 908 -6.89 2.08 15.66
N SER A 909 -8.02 2.72 15.92
CA SER A 909 -8.04 4.05 16.57
C SER A 909 -7.46 3.99 17.98
N ARG A 910 -7.84 2.97 18.75
CA ARG A 910 -7.37 2.75 20.12
C ARG A 910 -5.88 2.38 20.16
N MET A 911 -5.42 1.58 19.20
CA MET A 911 -3.99 1.26 19.03
C MET A 911 -3.15 2.52 18.79
N LYS A 912 -3.65 3.44 17.94
CA LYS A 912 -2.98 4.71 17.65
C LYS A 912 -2.90 5.61 18.89
N GLU A 913 -3.94 5.63 19.73
CA GLU A 913 -3.92 6.35 21.01
C GLU A 913 -2.86 5.81 21.97
N LEU A 914 -2.67 4.48 22.00
CA LEU A 914 -1.69 3.82 22.85
C LEU A 914 -0.27 3.81 22.26
N GLY A 915 -0.07 4.34 21.04
CA GLY A 915 1.22 4.29 20.33
C GLY A 915 1.64 2.87 19.94
N ILE A 916 0.67 1.98 19.71
CA ILE A 916 0.90 0.58 19.34
C ILE A 916 0.68 0.42 17.83
N ASP A 917 1.71 -0.04 17.11
CA ASP A 917 1.66 -0.17 15.65
C ASP A 917 1.10 -1.52 15.17
N LYS A 918 1.07 -2.53 16.05
CA LYS A 918 0.67 -3.91 15.71
C LYS A 918 -0.45 -4.43 16.61
N ALA A 919 -1.47 -5.05 16.01
CA ALA A 919 -2.61 -5.60 16.75
C ALA A 919 -2.17 -6.68 17.77
N GLU A 920 -1.12 -7.44 17.46
CA GLU A 920 -0.54 -8.43 18.39
C GLU A 920 -0.09 -7.80 19.71
N GLU A 921 0.52 -6.61 19.67
CA GLU A 921 1.00 -5.91 20.85
C GLU A 921 -0.17 -5.32 21.66
N TYR A 922 -1.24 -4.90 20.98
CA TYR A 922 -2.47 -4.45 21.64
C TYR A 922 -3.16 -5.60 22.41
N PHE A 923 -3.26 -6.79 21.81
CA PHE A 923 -3.85 -7.93 22.54
C PHE A 923 -2.93 -8.47 23.64
N ARG A 924 -1.60 -8.30 23.52
CA ARG A 924 -0.68 -8.53 24.65
C ARG A 924 -0.90 -7.54 25.80
N TYR A 925 -1.15 -6.27 25.48
CA TYR A 925 -1.54 -5.27 26.47
C TYR A 925 -2.84 -5.66 27.20
N LEU A 926 -3.80 -6.28 26.50
CA LEU A 926 -5.03 -6.84 27.07
C LEU A 926 -4.85 -8.21 27.77
N GLY A 927 -3.64 -8.77 27.81
CA GLY A 927 -3.32 -10.01 28.54
C GLY A 927 -3.41 -11.32 27.74
N PHE A 928 -3.41 -11.27 26.40
CA PHE A 928 -3.36 -12.44 25.51
C PHE A 928 -1.98 -12.64 24.89
N ASP A 929 -1.73 -13.82 24.32
CA ASP A 929 -0.43 -14.12 23.69
C ASP A 929 -0.24 -13.42 22.32
N GLY A 930 -1.36 -12.97 21.71
CA GLY A 930 -1.37 -12.22 20.45
C GLY A 930 -2.73 -12.16 19.77
N ALA A 931 -2.75 -11.67 18.53
CA ALA A 931 -3.94 -11.55 17.69
C ALA A 931 -4.22 -12.86 16.92
N LEU A 932 -5.49 -13.21 16.75
CA LEU A 932 -5.89 -14.30 15.84
C LEU A 932 -6.18 -13.74 14.44
N ASN A 933 -5.31 -14.08 13.47
CA ASN A 933 -5.49 -13.66 12.09
C ASN A 933 -6.71 -14.33 11.43
N GLY A 934 -7.37 -13.64 10.49
CA GLY A 934 -8.61 -14.13 9.85
C GLY A 934 -8.49 -15.49 9.15
N ASN A 935 -7.30 -15.83 8.65
CA ASN A 935 -7.02 -17.10 7.95
C ASN A 935 -6.28 -18.13 8.82
N GLN A 936 -6.19 -17.92 10.14
CA GLN A 936 -5.49 -18.82 11.06
C GLN A 936 -6.43 -19.90 11.57
N GLU A 937 -6.12 -21.16 11.28
CA GLU A 937 -6.85 -22.32 11.81
C GLU A 937 -6.56 -22.50 13.30
N THR A 938 -7.60 -22.68 14.10
CA THR A 938 -7.51 -22.87 15.55
C THR A 938 -7.23 -24.33 15.89
N ASP A 939 -6.80 -24.59 17.13
CA ASP A 939 -6.57 -25.96 17.62
C ASP A 939 -7.82 -26.85 17.45
N SER A 940 -9.02 -26.27 17.59
CA SER A 940 -10.28 -26.98 17.38
C SER A 940 -10.44 -27.45 15.93
N ILE A 941 -10.19 -26.56 14.97
CA ILE A 941 -10.33 -26.86 13.54
C ILE A 941 -9.29 -27.90 13.10
N ILE A 942 -8.07 -27.80 13.62
CA ILE A 942 -6.99 -28.76 13.31
C ILE A 942 -7.34 -30.15 13.87
N ARG A 943 -7.84 -30.23 15.12
CA ARG A 943 -8.30 -31.49 15.71
C ARG A 943 -9.47 -32.08 14.94
N GLU A 944 -10.45 -31.27 14.57
CA GLU A 944 -11.58 -31.72 13.76
C GLU A 944 -11.11 -32.28 12.41
N THR A 945 -10.19 -31.58 11.74
CA THR A 945 -9.61 -32.02 10.47
C THR A 945 -8.87 -33.36 10.63
N LEU A 946 -8.00 -33.50 11.64
CA LEU A 946 -7.28 -34.75 11.89
C LEU A 946 -8.23 -35.90 12.26
N SER A 947 -9.32 -35.61 12.99
CA SER A 947 -10.33 -36.60 13.37
C SER A 947 -11.08 -37.20 12.17
N LYS A 948 -11.17 -36.46 11.05
CA LYS A 948 -11.76 -37.01 9.79
C LYS A 948 -10.99 -38.20 9.25
N TYR A 949 -9.72 -38.35 9.63
CA TYR A 949 -8.81 -39.38 9.15
C TYR A 949 -8.56 -40.49 10.17
N LEU A 950 -9.40 -40.60 11.20
CA LEU A 950 -9.26 -41.59 12.27
C LEU A 950 -9.48 -43.02 11.75
N ASP A 951 -8.51 -43.89 11.99
CA ASP A 951 -8.50 -45.33 11.67
C ASP A 951 -8.86 -46.16 12.93
N THR A 952 -8.24 -45.84 14.07
CA THR A 952 -8.54 -46.39 15.42
C THR A 952 -8.44 -45.29 16.48
N GLU A 953 -8.75 -45.56 17.76
CA GLU A 953 -8.95 -44.55 18.83
C GLU A 953 -8.00 -43.33 18.80
N ASN A 954 -6.71 -43.51 18.45
CA ASN A 954 -5.76 -42.41 18.30
C ASN A 954 -4.85 -42.51 17.06
N ILE A 955 -5.15 -43.36 16.08
CA ILE A 955 -4.34 -43.54 14.86
C ILE A 955 -5.07 -42.92 13.69
N ILE A 956 -4.39 -42.08 12.92
CA ILE A 956 -4.93 -41.46 11.71
C ILE A 956 -4.23 -41.96 10.45
N TYR A 957 -5.00 -42.18 9.39
CA TYR A 957 -4.49 -42.40 8.04
C TYR A 957 -4.76 -41.16 7.19
N LEU A 958 -3.78 -40.26 7.13
CA LEU A 958 -3.85 -39.02 6.35
C LEU A 958 -3.20 -39.26 4.97
N PRO A 959 -3.98 -39.38 3.87
CA PRO A 959 -3.44 -39.73 2.56
C PRO A 959 -2.58 -38.61 2.00
N VAL A 960 -1.39 -38.93 1.48
CA VAL A 960 -0.43 -37.95 0.94
C VAL A 960 -1.00 -37.07 -0.17
N ASN A 961 -1.99 -37.59 -0.91
CA ASN A 961 -2.66 -36.89 -2.01
C ASN A 961 -3.86 -36.03 -1.57
N SER A 962 -4.18 -35.99 -0.26
CA SER A 962 -5.27 -35.15 0.24
C SER A 962 -4.83 -33.69 0.39
N GLU A 963 -5.75 -32.77 0.14
CA GLU A 963 -5.53 -31.33 0.34
C GLU A 963 -5.19 -31.03 1.81
N ASP A 964 -5.85 -31.74 2.74
CA ASP A 964 -5.57 -31.65 4.18
C ASP A 964 -4.14 -32.10 4.55
N TYR A 965 -3.61 -33.14 3.90
CA TYR A 965 -2.21 -33.55 4.10
C TYR A 965 -1.24 -32.43 3.72
N GLN A 966 -1.39 -31.86 2.53
CA GLN A 966 -0.49 -30.81 2.05
C GLN A 966 -0.58 -29.56 2.95
N ARG A 967 -1.82 -29.16 3.29
CA ARG A 967 -2.11 -28.02 4.15
C ARG A 967 -1.52 -28.18 5.55
N LEU A 968 -1.79 -29.29 6.23
CA LEU A 968 -1.28 -29.57 7.57
C LEU A 968 0.24 -29.77 7.58
N ASN A 969 0.83 -30.34 6.53
CA ASN A 969 2.29 -30.51 6.42
C ASN A 969 3.01 -29.16 6.26
N ILE A 970 2.52 -28.27 5.40
CA ILE A 970 3.06 -26.91 5.28
C ILE A 970 2.96 -26.18 6.61
N ARG A 971 1.81 -26.32 7.30
CA ARG A 971 1.56 -25.71 8.59
C ARG A 971 2.51 -26.22 9.67
N ALA A 972 2.65 -27.53 9.80
CA ALA A 972 3.57 -28.18 10.73
C ALA A 972 5.01 -27.66 10.54
N ASN A 973 5.48 -27.64 9.28
CA ASN A 973 6.85 -27.21 8.94
C ASN A 973 7.11 -25.74 9.29
N ARG A 974 6.13 -24.85 9.10
CA ARG A 974 6.26 -23.43 9.49
C ARG A 974 6.46 -23.24 10.99
N GLU A 975 5.83 -24.09 11.79
CA GLU A 975 5.96 -24.12 13.26
C GLU A 975 7.14 -25.01 13.72
N GLY A 976 7.93 -25.48 12.75
CA GLY A 976 9.12 -26.31 12.95
C GLY A 976 8.84 -27.77 13.29
N TYR A 977 7.58 -28.23 13.29
CA TYR A 977 7.19 -29.62 13.57
C TYR A 977 7.22 -30.45 12.29
N THR A 978 7.61 -31.72 12.40
CA THR A 978 7.23 -32.71 11.38
C THR A 978 5.72 -32.97 11.45
N LEU A 979 5.10 -33.41 10.34
CA LEU A 979 3.68 -33.73 10.33
C LEU A 979 3.29 -34.78 11.38
N ASP A 980 4.19 -35.74 11.66
CA ASP A 980 3.98 -36.76 12.68
C ASP A 980 3.99 -36.17 14.10
N GLU A 981 4.93 -35.25 14.39
CA GLU A 981 4.97 -34.54 15.68
C GLU A 981 3.80 -33.58 15.84
N PHE A 982 3.35 -32.97 14.75
CA PHE A 982 2.21 -32.06 14.72
C PHE A 982 0.90 -32.81 14.98
N ALA A 983 0.69 -33.96 14.32
CA ALA A 983 -0.44 -34.84 14.62
C ALA A 983 -0.38 -35.32 16.09
N ALA A 984 0.80 -35.71 16.57
CA ALA A 984 0.99 -36.18 17.95
C ALA A 984 0.69 -35.09 18.98
N TYR A 985 1.05 -33.83 18.70
CA TYR A 985 0.69 -32.68 19.54
C TYR A 985 -0.82 -32.56 19.73
N TYR A 986 -1.61 -32.86 18.69
CA TYR A 986 -3.08 -32.86 18.75
C TYR A 986 -3.70 -34.19 19.21
N GLY A 987 -2.87 -35.18 19.60
CA GLY A 987 -3.32 -36.46 20.15
C GLY A 987 -3.40 -37.60 19.14
N PHE A 988 -3.00 -37.39 17.89
CA PHE A 988 -3.12 -38.39 16.83
C PHE A 988 -1.76 -38.95 16.42
N ILE A 989 -1.71 -40.23 16.08
CA ILE A 989 -0.52 -40.90 15.55
C ILE A 989 -0.77 -41.18 14.08
N ARG A 990 0.04 -40.61 13.19
CA ARG A 990 -0.11 -40.84 11.74
C ARG A 990 0.49 -42.19 11.34
N ARG A 991 -0.27 -42.98 10.59
CA ARG A 991 0.17 -44.28 10.06
C ARG A 991 1.11 -44.09 8.86
N GLY A 992 2.41 -44.39 9.05
CA GLY A 992 3.39 -44.49 7.96
C GLY A 992 3.35 -45.87 7.26
N ARG A 993 4.07 -46.03 6.13
CA ARG A 993 4.12 -47.29 5.36
C ARG A 993 4.61 -48.51 6.16
N ASP A 994 5.33 -48.32 7.26
CA ASP A 994 5.81 -49.38 8.16
C ASP A 994 5.03 -49.33 9.48
N SER A 995 3.79 -49.81 9.48
CA SER A 995 2.93 -49.77 10.67
C SER A 995 2.95 -51.10 11.42
N ASP A 996 3.79 -51.18 12.45
CA ASP A 996 3.51 -51.95 13.69
C ASP A 996 4.19 -51.30 14.92
N ASN A 997 5.31 -50.56 14.79
CA ASN A 997 6.04 -49.94 15.93
C ASN A 997 6.08 -48.39 15.95
N ALA A 998 5.14 -47.69 15.30
CA ALA A 998 5.20 -46.22 15.17
C ALA A 998 5.16 -45.47 16.51
N LYS A 999 4.36 -45.96 17.48
CA LYS A 999 4.27 -45.38 18.84
C LYS A 999 5.57 -45.56 19.63
N GLU A 1000 6.20 -46.73 19.52
CA GLU A 1000 7.48 -47.02 20.20
C GLU A 1000 8.61 -46.14 19.67
N LYS A 1001 8.71 -45.98 18.34
CA LYS A 1001 9.71 -45.09 17.71
C LYS A 1001 9.56 -43.63 18.15
N LEU A 1002 8.32 -43.15 18.30
CA LEU A 1002 8.07 -41.78 18.76
C LEU A 1002 8.46 -41.60 20.24
N ILE A 1003 8.16 -42.60 21.08
CA ILE A 1003 8.57 -42.61 22.48
C ILE A 1003 10.11 -42.65 22.62
N GLU A 1004 10.80 -43.43 21.79
CA GLU A 1004 12.27 -43.43 21.74
C GLU A 1004 12.84 -42.06 21.36
N LYS A 1005 12.22 -41.39 20.39
CA LYS A 1005 12.62 -40.03 20.01
C LYS A 1005 12.46 -39.03 21.16
N TYR A 1006 11.37 -39.11 21.92
CA TYR A 1006 11.19 -38.28 23.12
C TYR A 1006 12.23 -38.58 24.20
N LYS A 1007 12.62 -39.85 24.39
CA LYS A 1007 13.72 -40.20 25.30
C LYS A 1007 15.05 -39.58 24.87
N LEU A 1008 15.35 -39.59 23.57
CA LEU A 1008 16.55 -38.94 23.01
C LEU A 1008 16.55 -37.43 23.27
N GLU A 1009 15.44 -36.73 22.98
CA GLU A 1009 15.32 -35.29 23.24
C GLU A 1009 15.41 -34.95 24.74
N LEU A 1010 14.89 -35.82 25.62
CA LEU A 1010 15.02 -35.64 27.08
C LEU A 1010 16.46 -35.83 27.57
N ASN A 1011 17.24 -36.72 26.96
CA ASN A 1011 18.66 -36.90 27.30
C ASN A 1011 19.48 -35.62 27.07
N GLU A 1012 19.12 -34.81 26.09
CA GLU A 1012 19.78 -33.52 25.81
C GLU A 1012 19.48 -32.45 26.88
N ASN A 1013 18.52 -32.70 27.76
CA ASN A 1013 18.04 -31.76 28.79
C ASN A 1013 18.29 -32.26 30.23
N ILE A 1014 19.20 -33.22 30.40
CA ILE A 1014 19.63 -33.71 31.71
C ILE A 1014 20.48 -32.65 32.41
N VAL A 1015 20.13 -32.32 33.65
CA VAL A 1015 20.91 -31.44 34.52
C VAL A 1015 21.82 -32.24 35.44
N GLU A 1016 21.32 -33.34 36.04
CA GLU A 1016 22.10 -34.20 36.92
C GLU A 1016 21.48 -35.61 37.04
N GLY A 1017 22.25 -36.66 36.76
CA GLY A 1017 21.76 -38.05 36.83
C GLY A 1017 20.63 -38.31 35.84
N ASN A 1018 19.45 -38.68 36.32
CA ASN A 1018 18.22 -38.79 35.52
C ASN A 1018 17.30 -37.56 35.66
N LYS A 1019 17.77 -36.48 36.29
CA LYS A 1019 16.99 -35.26 36.48
C LYS A 1019 17.05 -34.38 35.26
N VAL A 1020 15.89 -34.07 34.70
CA VAL A 1020 15.73 -33.20 33.51
C VAL A 1020 15.10 -31.88 33.92
N TYR A 1021 15.66 -30.77 33.43
CA TYR A 1021 15.03 -29.46 33.53
C TYR A 1021 14.35 -29.13 32.21
N ILE A 1022 13.03 -29.02 32.25
CA ILE A 1022 12.22 -28.71 31.07
C ILE A 1022 11.49 -27.39 31.35
N PRO A 1023 12.00 -26.25 30.81
CA PRO A 1023 11.36 -24.96 31.00
C PRO A 1023 9.91 -25.01 30.51
N THR A 1024 8.97 -24.44 31.28
CA THR A 1024 7.53 -24.45 30.93
C THR A 1024 7.23 -23.73 29.63
N ALA A 1025 8.10 -22.78 29.22
CA ALA A 1025 8.01 -22.11 27.93
C ALA A 1025 8.77 -22.83 26.79
N SER A 1026 9.46 -23.93 27.07
CA SER A 1026 10.25 -24.64 26.06
C SER A 1026 9.37 -25.39 25.08
N ARG A 1027 9.86 -25.48 23.84
CA ARG A 1027 9.21 -26.26 22.78
C ARG A 1027 9.02 -27.74 23.17
N LEU A 1028 10.01 -28.30 23.86
CA LEU A 1028 9.97 -29.68 24.36
C LEU A 1028 8.86 -29.89 25.41
N PHE A 1029 8.65 -28.92 26.31
CA PHE A 1029 7.56 -28.99 27.29
C PHE A 1029 6.19 -29.04 26.61
N TYR A 1030 5.92 -28.12 25.68
CA TYR A 1030 4.63 -28.11 24.97
C TYR A 1030 4.37 -29.38 24.17
N LYS A 1031 5.42 -29.90 23.50
CA LYS A 1031 5.38 -31.15 22.75
C LYS A 1031 5.00 -32.34 23.63
N LEU A 1032 5.70 -32.53 24.75
CA LEU A 1032 5.47 -33.65 25.66
C LEU A 1032 4.16 -33.50 26.45
N ASN A 1033 3.80 -32.26 26.83
CA ASN A 1033 2.59 -31.99 27.61
C ASN A 1033 1.32 -32.15 26.77
N GLY A 1034 1.36 -31.73 25.50
CA GLY A 1034 0.29 -32.01 24.54
C GLY A 1034 0.08 -33.51 24.36
N PHE A 1035 1.17 -34.27 24.18
CA PHE A 1035 1.11 -35.73 24.08
C PHE A 1035 0.49 -36.38 25.34
N CYS A 1036 0.89 -35.93 26.54
CA CYS A 1036 0.38 -36.45 27.82
C CYS A 1036 -1.11 -36.17 28.01
N ASN A 1037 -1.51 -34.90 27.87
CA ASN A 1037 -2.90 -34.47 28.09
C ASN A 1037 -3.87 -35.20 27.15
N ASN A 1038 -3.50 -35.37 25.89
CA ASN A 1038 -4.37 -36.01 24.90
C ASN A 1038 -4.40 -37.54 25.03
N ASN A 1039 -3.44 -38.16 25.72
CA ASN A 1039 -3.43 -39.60 26.02
C ASN A 1039 -3.88 -39.92 27.46
N ASN A 1040 -4.45 -38.95 28.18
CA ASN A 1040 -4.83 -39.07 29.60
C ASN A 1040 -3.68 -39.55 30.51
N LEU A 1041 -2.45 -39.15 30.19
CA LEU A 1041 -1.27 -39.42 31.01
C LEU A 1041 -0.93 -38.18 31.83
N LYS A 1042 -0.57 -38.34 33.10
CA LYS A 1042 -0.02 -37.22 33.88
C LYS A 1042 1.41 -36.96 33.43
N PHE A 1043 1.72 -35.70 33.10
CA PHE A 1043 3.03 -35.29 32.56
C PHE A 1043 4.21 -35.86 33.37
N ASN A 1044 4.24 -35.63 34.68
CA ASN A 1044 5.35 -36.09 35.53
C ASN A 1044 5.41 -37.63 35.66
N GLU A 1045 4.27 -38.32 35.58
CA GLU A 1045 4.23 -39.80 35.58
C GLU A 1045 4.75 -40.34 34.24
N PHE A 1046 4.43 -39.69 33.13
CA PHE A 1046 4.98 -40.02 31.81
C PHE A 1046 6.49 -39.82 31.76
N ILE A 1047 7.01 -38.68 32.20
CA ILE A 1047 8.46 -38.43 32.27
C ILE A 1047 9.16 -39.50 33.14
N LYS A 1048 8.56 -39.87 34.28
CA LYS A 1048 9.03 -40.99 35.11
C LYS A 1048 8.99 -42.34 34.41
N SER A 1049 7.94 -42.63 33.65
CA SER A 1049 7.83 -43.87 32.85
C SER A 1049 8.90 -43.98 31.76
N LEU A 1050 9.45 -42.84 31.33
CA LEU A 1050 10.56 -42.78 30.38
C LEU A 1050 11.94 -42.94 31.04
N GLY A 1051 12.01 -42.97 32.38
CA GLY A 1051 13.24 -43.12 33.15
C GLY A 1051 13.80 -41.82 33.74
N PHE A 1052 13.11 -40.69 33.57
CA PHE A 1052 13.60 -39.36 33.98
C PHE A 1052 12.81 -38.79 35.17
N GLU A 1053 13.43 -37.90 35.93
CA GLU A 1053 12.77 -37.13 36.99
C GLU A 1053 12.77 -35.64 36.60
N ARG A 1054 11.59 -35.03 36.48
CA ARG A 1054 11.51 -33.59 36.20
C ARG A 1054 11.84 -32.78 37.46
N ILE A 1055 12.77 -31.86 37.35
CA ILE A 1055 13.03 -30.83 38.37
C ILE A 1055 12.46 -29.48 37.92
N TYR A 1056 12.04 -28.68 38.91
CA TYR A 1056 11.61 -27.30 38.74
C TYR A 1056 12.75 -26.44 39.30
N VAL A 1057 13.43 -25.71 38.42
CA VAL A 1057 14.48 -24.73 38.80
C VAL A 1057 13.83 -23.38 38.95
#